data_AF-A0AAW0DBY9-F1
#
_entry.id   AF-A0AAW0DBY9-F1
#
_cell.length_a   1.000
_cell.length_b   1.000
_cell.length_c   1.000
_cell.angle_alpha   90.00
_cell.angle_beta   90.00
_cell.angle_gamma   90.00
#
_symmetry.space_group_name_H-M   'P 1'
#
loop_
_entity.id
_entity.type
_entity.pdbx_description
1 polymer ?
#
loop_
_entity_poly.entity_id
_entity_poly.type
_entity_poly.pdbx_seq_one_letter_code
_entity_poly.pdbx_strand_id
1 'polypeptide(L)'
;MTSWWHTTILPIIAFMRQADYPEVAVQSYTAFFQAAVLPLLGPAGEKPLYASWMTDDHTPLEFSLIVAKTGERLIRFSIEPYVLAHSGDTYIGSLRDALLRLSVAITPTSPFSLDWFDICAEELLSIADMQVTKPGCTSQTFIGFDCAHDSVSMKVYFIPRIRALATKELPEEMLARTVFRLQLEKPWEKIAQFLSRFLPGDQPEAEIVAVDCVPGHKNRLKIYFRTHIFSFSHLEFLLTLGGTVDPSDVSDGLHKAHTLWNAVTANGPSAGSFRYFRSALVYYELRSDSDNPSSKVYLPIQRYLPNDLVAAKAIDCLGSYLPGFSSTNPYSRFTQAVFDHRALSARAGIHTYACCTVKPVGSEISLYYNPEAFAQERMIGLRGLLNTSAQVPSSPDAQNIATLFTREWESLVNGNVDAAFCLASQCCVRDLLVFSSTFRMLEGKERVVQHIRSASRNFSGFTVLGQVAVKAVSDNLQMIQGRIRFEDDCATYTAVFTLFSKHHDPWQCWALFTVLEGLKNRPRQNIQIEDSATMYDTIVVGAGQAGLTTAARLKQLGLRVCVIERNGRVGDAWRVRYKSLEFNTPKDFSHLPYFPFPENWSMFPAARLVADHLEQYPQVLQLDVRTSTEAIHANYDDAGKTWTIELQCMDGSKSTLHTSHLVVATGVDILGGHKPKIPQIPGLENFRGQVLHSTEVRDVSQWIGKRVVVFGAGCSAHDICLALSRQGAADVTMVQRSPTAVISREVLLRLFPDMYTGENKPSIHVADELYLALPTPVSKLLRGAMMEKLALLDADLHCKLRNSGFKLPEENDFIERLTVRRGGYYIDQGCSALISNGTIKLRSYQNVESMVSNGIIFTDGQKLSAEVIVFATGFEPDSKPGPFLAESVHKMTSKIGSIDEEGEATGLWRPSGHEQLWFAGGDFFTCRFYSRLLALQIAGVQGHLSSGLL
;
A
#
# COMPACT_ATOMS: atom_id res chain seq x y z
N MET A 1 1.64 -10.23 -10.98
CA MET A 1 3.00 -10.05 -11.54
C MET A 1 3.86 -9.15 -10.64
N THR A 2 3.37 -7.99 -10.20
CA THR A 2 4.11 -7.04 -9.32
C THR A 2 4.61 -7.67 -8.01
N SER A 3 3.84 -8.55 -7.37
CA SER A 3 4.26 -9.20 -6.12
C SER A 3 5.47 -10.13 -6.31
N TRP A 4 5.46 -11.03 -7.30
CA TRP A 4 6.62 -11.91 -7.58
C TRP A 4 7.88 -11.13 -7.91
N TRP A 5 7.73 -10.01 -8.63
CA TRP A 5 8.85 -9.12 -8.92
C TRP A 5 9.57 -8.69 -7.64
N HIS A 6 8.83 -8.24 -6.63
CA HIS A 6 9.41 -7.77 -5.38
C HIS A 6 9.87 -8.89 -4.43
N THR A 7 9.14 -9.99 -4.36
CA THR A 7 9.40 -11.04 -3.35
C THR A 7 10.35 -12.13 -3.79
N THR A 8 10.57 -12.30 -5.10
CA THR A 8 11.51 -13.32 -5.64
C THR A 8 12.55 -12.74 -6.59
N ILE A 9 12.15 -11.93 -7.58
CA ILE A 9 13.09 -11.47 -8.62
C ILE A 9 14.07 -10.41 -8.11
N LEU A 10 13.61 -9.37 -7.41
CA LEU A 10 14.49 -8.36 -6.83
C LEU A 10 15.53 -8.95 -5.87
N PRO A 11 15.19 -9.89 -4.97
CA PRO A 11 16.19 -10.62 -4.18
C PRO A 11 17.29 -11.27 -5.03
N ILE A 12 16.95 -11.96 -6.13
CA ILE A 12 17.96 -12.58 -7.01
C ILE A 12 18.83 -11.52 -7.70
N ILE A 13 18.25 -10.40 -8.13
CA ILE A 13 19.00 -9.28 -8.73
C ILE A 13 19.96 -8.66 -7.71
N ALA A 14 19.51 -8.43 -6.47
CA ALA A 14 20.36 -7.97 -5.38
C ALA A 14 21.48 -8.97 -5.10
N PHE A 15 21.17 -10.27 -5.15
CA PHE A 15 22.13 -11.36 -5.00
C PHE A 15 23.20 -11.34 -6.09
N MET A 16 22.82 -11.15 -7.35
CA MET A 16 23.76 -11.03 -8.47
C MET A 16 24.70 -9.83 -8.30
N ARG A 17 24.17 -8.67 -7.85
CA ARG A 17 25.01 -7.49 -7.56
C ARG A 17 26.00 -7.73 -6.43
N GLN A 18 25.57 -8.38 -5.35
CA GLN A 18 26.47 -8.75 -4.24
C GLN A 18 27.50 -9.83 -4.66
N ALA A 19 27.18 -10.61 -5.69
CA ALA A 19 28.08 -11.60 -6.29
C ALA A 19 29.06 -11.00 -7.32
N ASP A 20 29.15 -9.66 -7.41
CA ASP A 20 30.02 -8.91 -8.33
C ASP A 20 29.73 -9.16 -9.82
N TYR A 21 28.47 -9.42 -10.18
CA TYR A 21 28.09 -9.51 -11.60
C TYR A 21 28.28 -8.14 -12.28
N PRO A 22 28.82 -8.09 -13.51
CA PRO A 22 28.86 -6.86 -14.29
C PRO A 22 27.46 -6.28 -14.49
N GLU A 23 27.29 -4.96 -14.42
CA GLU A 23 25.95 -4.34 -14.51
C GLU A 23 25.25 -4.67 -15.84
N VAL A 24 25.99 -4.85 -16.94
CA VAL A 24 25.43 -5.30 -18.23
C VAL A 24 24.81 -6.70 -18.13
N ALA A 25 25.44 -7.60 -17.37
CA ALA A 25 24.90 -8.92 -17.09
C ALA A 25 23.64 -8.82 -16.22
N VAL A 26 23.69 -7.99 -15.16
CA VAL A 26 22.52 -7.73 -14.28
C VAL A 26 21.33 -7.20 -15.07
N GLN A 27 21.54 -6.26 -16.00
CA GLN A 27 20.50 -5.73 -16.89
C GLN A 27 19.92 -6.80 -17.82
N SER A 28 20.79 -7.62 -18.42
CA SER A 28 20.39 -8.73 -19.30
C SER A 28 19.55 -9.76 -18.54
N TYR A 29 19.97 -10.13 -17.32
CA TYR A 29 19.21 -11.02 -16.46
C TYR A 29 17.89 -10.41 -15.98
N THR A 30 17.87 -9.11 -15.68
CA THR A 30 16.64 -8.38 -15.33
C THR A 30 15.61 -8.48 -16.46
N ALA A 31 16.04 -8.26 -17.72
CA ALA A 31 15.18 -8.41 -18.89
C ALA A 31 14.71 -9.87 -19.09
N PHE A 32 15.61 -10.84 -18.92
CA PHE A 32 15.27 -12.26 -18.98
C PHE A 32 14.23 -12.66 -17.92
N PHE A 33 14.38 -12.19 -16.68
CA PHE A 33 13.41 -12.44 -15.62
C PHE A 33 12.04 -11.85 -15.95
N GLN A 34 11.98 -10.61 -16.45
CA GLN A 34 10.73 -9.96 -16.82
C GLN A 34 10.00 -10.67 -17.95
N ALA A 35 10.73 -10.98 -19.02
CA ALA A 35 10.13 -11.47 -20.26
C ALA A 35 9.82 -12.97 -20.22
N ALA A 36 10.67 -13.77 -19.58
CA ALA A 36 10.65 -15.23 -19.74
C ALA A 36 10.32 -15.98 -18.45
N VAL A 37 10.77 -15.50 -17.28
CA VAL A 37 10.61 -16.22 -16.00
C VAL A 37 9.32 -15.83 -15.28
N LEU A 38 9.06 -14.53 -15.14
CA LEU A 38 7.92 -14.00 -14.38
C LEU A 38 6.55 -14.53 -14.86
N PRO A 39 6.29 -14.68 -16.18
CA PRO A 39 5.03 -15.26 -16.67
C PRO A 39 4.82 -16.71 -16.24
N LEU A 40 5.90 -17.45 -15.97
CA LEU A 40 5.86 -18.86 -15.59
C LEU A 40 5.65 -19.07 -14.10
N LEU A 41 5.76 -18.06 -13.24
CA LEU A 41 5.54 -18.22 -11.79
C LEU A 41 4.05 -18.31 -11.39
N GLY A 42 3.15 -18.08 -12.35
CA GLY A 42 1.72 -18.11 -12.12
C GLY A 42 1.20 -16.88 -11.33
N PRO A 43 -0.05 -16.92 -10.86
CA PRO A 43 -0.64 -15.80 -10.14
C PRO A 43 0.04 -15.62 -8.77
N ALA A 44 0.29 -14.36 -8.40
CA ALA A 44 0.86 -14.02 -7.09
C ALA A 44 -0.26 -13.74 -6.07
N GLY A 45 -0.04 -14.06 -4.80
CA GLY A 45 -0.99 -13.81 -3.72
C GLY A 45 -0.36 -13.94 -2.33
N GLU A 46 -1.15 -13.68 -1.28
CA GLU A 46 -0.70 -13.76 0.12
C GLU A 46 -0.42 -15.20 0.59
N LYS A 47 -0.89 -16.20 -0.16
CA LYS A 47 -0.68 -17.62 0.10
C LYS A 47 -0.39 -18.36 -1.21
N PRO A 48 0.34 -19.48 -1.17
CA PRO A 48 0.57 -20.31 -2.33
C PRO A 48 -0.76 -20.84 -2.87
N LEU A 49 -1.02 -20.60 -4.16
CA LEU A 49 -2.18 -21.17 -4.87
C LEU A 49 -2.03 -22.67 -5.11
N TYR A 50 -0.78 -23.12 -5.26
CA TYR A 50 -0.40 -24.52 -5.29
C TYR A 50 0.85 -24.71 -4.42
N ALA A 51 0.97 -25.86 -3.78
CA ALA A 51 2.06 -26.16 -2.90
C ALA A 51 3.27 -26.67 -3.69
N SER A 52 4.14 -25.75 -4.14
CA SER A 52 5.40 -26.12 -4.77
C SER A 52 6.22 -27.04 -3.86
N TRP A 53 6.81 -28.08 -4.44
CA TRP A 53 7.71 -29.00 -3.74
C TRP A 53 9.09 -28.39 -3.46
N MET A 54 9.49 -27.40 -4.26
CA MET A 54 10.87 -26.92 -4.32
C MET A 54 11.35 -26.27 -3.02
N THR A 55 10.46 -25.63 -2.28
CA THR A 55 10.80 -24.86 -1.07
C THR A 55 9.87 -25.20 0.08
N ASP A 56 10.35 -24.99 1.30
CA ASP A 56 9.61 -25.32 2.54
C ASP A 56 8.35 -24.46 2.73
N ASP A 57 8.32 -23.24 2.19
CA ASP A 57 7.18 -22.32 2.23
C ASP A 57 6.32 -22.33 0.95
N HIS A 58 6.59 -23.28 0.04
CA HIS A 58 5.93 -23.44 -1.25
C HIS A 58 6.15 -22.29 -2.25
N THR A 59 7.16 -21.44 -2.04
CA THR A 59 7.64 -20.52 -3.07
C THR A 59 8.07 -21.30 -4.32
N PRO A 60 7.51 -21.01 -5.52
CA PRO A 60 7.82 -21.75 -6.75
C PRO A 60 9.15 -21.32 -7.40
N LEU A 61 10.08 -20.80 -6.59
CA LEU A 61 11.38 -20.33 -6.99
C LEU A 61 12.38 -20.57 -5.86
N GLU A 62 13.54 -21.12 -6.20
CA GLU A 62 14.71 -21.23 -5.30
C GLU A 62 15.94 -20.68 -6.02
N PHE A 63 16.88 -20.09 -5.31
CA PHE A 63 18.16 -19.69 -5.90
C PHE A 63 19.35 -20.16 -5.07
N SER A 64 20.52 -20.19 -5.68
CA SER A 64 21.73 -20.71 -5.05
C SER A 64 22.98 -19.93 -5.45
N LEU A 65 23.93 -19.91 -4.53
CA LEU A 65 25.29 -19.40 -4.73
C LEU A 65 26.23 -20.56 -4.95
N ILE A 66 27.03 -20.50 -6.00
CA ILE A 66 28.19 -21.35 -6.21
C ILE A 66 29.43 -20.50 -5.93
N VAL A 67 30.33 -21.03 -5.11
CA VAL A 67 31.64 -20.42 -4.91
C VAL A 67 32.65 -21.24 -5.68
N ALA A 68 33.13 -20.70 -6.80
CA ALA A 68 34.13 -21.33 -7.63
C ALA A 68 35.50 -21.33 -6.92
N LYS A 69 36.40 -22.24 -7.33
CA LYS A 69 37.76 -22.32 -6.77
C LYS A 69 38.55 -21.01 -6.90
N THR A 70 38.26 -20.22 -7.93
CA THR A 70 38.87 -18.91 -8.23
C THR A 70 38.32 -17.79 -7.34
N GLY A 71 37.29 -18.03 -6.52
CA GLY A 71 36.59 -17.02 -5.74
C GLY A 71 35.44 -16.33 -6.49
N GLU A 72 35.25 -16.67 -7.77
CA GLU A 72 34.09 -16.22 -8.54
C GLU A 72 32.79 -16.77 -7.93
N ARG A 73 31.79 -15.90 -7.85
CA ARG A 73 30.50 -16.18 -7.22
C ARG A 73 29.45 -16.26 -8.32
N LEU A 74 28.94 -17.46 -8.57
CA LEU A 74 27.98 -17.71 -9.65
C LEU A 74 26.60 -18.03 -9.09
N ILE A 75 25.57 -17.45 -9.68
CA ILE A 75 24.18 -17.63 -9.29
C ILE A 75 23.53 -18.72 -10.14
N ARG A 76 22.75 -19.59 -9.49
CA ARG A 76 21.75 -20.41 -10.15
C ARG A 76 20.39 -20.10 -9.58
N PHE A 77 19.34 -20.26 -10.36
CA PHE A 77 17.99 -20.29 -9.82
C PHE A 77 17.19 -21.41 -10.47
N SER A 78 16.09 -21.79 -9.84
CA SER A 78 15.17 -22.78 -10.38
C SER A 78 13.74 -22.30 -10.15
N ILE A 79 12.84 -22.66 -11.05
CA ILE A 79 11.41 -22.35 -10.94
C ILE A 79 10.58 -23.60 -11.14
N GLU A 80 9.47 -23.69 -10.45
CA GLU A 80 8.39 -24.60 -10.82
C GLU A 80 7.44 -23.82 -11.74
N PRO A 81 7.41 -24.12 -13.05
CA PRO A 81 6.54 -23.40 -13.96
C PRO A 81 5.08 -23.73 -13.65
N TYR A 82 4.26 -22.69 -13.57
CA TYR A 82 2.82 -22.79 -13.48
C TYR A 82 2.24 -23.16 -14.84
N VAL A 83 2.21 -24.46 -15.11
CA VAL A 83 1.73 -25.03 -16.35
C VAL A 83 0.28 -25.48 -16.15
N LEU A 84 -0.69 -24.59 -16.44
CA LEU A 84 -2.09 -24.99 -16.60
C LEU A 84 -2.23 -25.75 -17.91
N ALA A 85 -2.69 -27.00 -17.87
CA ALA A 85 -3.23 -27.65 -19.06
C ALA A 85 -4.34 -26.74 -19.61
N HIS A 86 -4.07 -26.06 -20.71
CA HIS A 86 -5.11 -25.34 -21.44
C HIS A 86 -6.06 -26.40 -22.00
N SER A 87 -7.34 -26.08 -22.14
CA SER A 87 -8.38 -27.03 -22.55
C SER A 87 -7.97 -27.81 -23.81
N GLY A 88 -7.51 -29.05 -23.64
CA GLY A 88 -7.07 -29.95 -24.72
C GLY A 88 -5.59 -30.39 -24.71
N ASP A 89 -4.69 -29.74 -23.95
CA ASP A 89 -3.25 -30.05 -23.96
C ASP A 89 -2.80 -30.93 -22.77
N THR A 90 -1.80 -31.80 -22.98
CA THR A 90 -1.19 -32.63 -21.92
C THR A 90 -0.18 -31.84 -21.09
N TYR A 91 0.03 -32.23 -19.82
CA TYR A 91 1.05 -31.62 -18.95
C TYR A 91 2.44 -31.58 -19.60
N ILE A 92 2.84 -32.69 -20.23
CA ILE A 92 4.12 -32.80 -20.95
C ILE A 92 4.18 -31.81 -22.11
N GLY A 93 3.10 -31.71 -22.90
CA GLY A 93 3.02 -30.77 -24.02
C GLY A 93 3.16 -29.32 -23.59
N SER A 94 2.43 -28.91 -22.56
CA SER A 94 2.48 -27.55 -22.04
C SER A 94 3.83 -27.21 -21.37
N LEU A 95 4.49 -28.19 -20.72
CA LEU A 95 5.84 -28.02 -20.20
C LEU A 95 6.86 -27.86 -21.32
N ARG A 96 6.76 -28.68 -22.38
CA ARG A 96 7.63 -28.62 -23.55
C ARG A 96 7.53 -27.26 -24.26
N ASP A 97 6.31 -26.73 -24.39
CA ASP A 97 6.04 -25.40 -24.94
C ASP A 97 6.66 -24.29 -24.07
N ALA A 98 6.58 -24.39 -22.73
CA ALA A 98 7.26 -23.47 -21.82
C ALA A 98 8.80 -23.49 -22.01
N LEU A 99 9.39 -24.68 -22.16
CA LEU A 99 10.83 -24.84 -22.42
C LEU A 99 11.26 -24.24 -23.76
N LEU A 100 10.46 -24.39 -24.81
CA LEU A 100 10.71 -23.76 -26.11
C LEU A 100 10.61 -22.23 -26.05
N ARG A 101 9.66 -21.68 -25.28
CA ARG A 101 9.60 -20.22 -25.06
C ARG A 101 10.84 -19.71 -24.32
N LEU A 102 11.28 -20.42 -23.29
CA LEU A 102 12.50 -20.09 -22.55
C LEU A 102 13.75 -20.18 -23.44
N SER A 103 13.81 -21.15 -24.36
CA SER A 103 14.97 -21.34 -25.22
C SER A 103 15.23 -20.14 -26.13
N VAL A 104 14.21 -19.41 -26.57
CA VAL A 104 14.39 -18.19 -27.40
C VAL A 104 15.29 -17.17 -26.71
N ALA A 105 15.20 -17.02 -25.39
CA ALA A 105 16.04 -16.10 -24.63
C ALA A 105 17.46 -16.64 -24.34
N ILE A 106 17.66 -17.96 -24.40
CA ILE A 106 18.88 -18.64 -23.95
C ILE A 106 19.79 -19.02 -25.13
N THR A 107 19.20 -19.42 -26.26
CA THR A 107 19.90 -19.92 -27.45
C THR A 107 20.96 -18.96 -28.02
N PRO A 108 20.83 -17.61 -27.92
CA PRO A 108 21.89 -16.71 -28.34
C PRO A 108 23.21 -16.89 -27.55
N THR A 109 23.15 -17.49 -26.36
CA THR A 109 24.29 -17.60 -25.44
C THR A 109 24.72 -19.03 -25.14
N SER A 110 23.91 -20.04 -25.48
CA SER A 110 24.20 -21.44 -25.18
C SER A 110 23.47 -22.42 -26.12
N PRO A 111 24.10 -23.57 -26.45
CA PRO A 111 23.46 -24.59 -27.27
C PRO A 111 22.26 -25.21 -26.53
N PHE A 112 21.17 -25.45 -27.25
CA PHE A 112 19.91 -25.94 -26.69
C PHE A 112 19.44 -27.22 -27.40
N SER A 113 19.04 -28.24 -26.64
CA SER A 113 18.33 -29.44 -27.14
C SER A 113 17.38 -29.99 -26.07
N LEU A 114 16.28 -30.59 -26.53
CA LEU A 114 15.29 -31.28 -25.69
C LEU A 114 15.30 -32.81 -25.87
N ASP A 115 16.27 -33.39 -26.60
CA ASP A 115 16.26 -34.83 -26.92
C ASP A 115 16.20 -35.72 -25.65
N TRP A 116 17.02 -35.39 -24.65
CA TRP A 116 17.03 -36.11 -23.37
C TRP A 116 15.83 -35.74 -22.49
N PHE A 117 15.30 -34.52 -22.62
CA PHE A 117 14.07 -34.12 -21.96
C PHE A 117 12.88 -34.95 -22.45
N ASP A 118 12.73 -35.12 -23.77
CA ASP A 118 11.61 -35.84 -24.37
C ASP A 118 11.62 -37.31 -23.89
N ILE A 119 12.78 -37.97 -23.85
CA ILE A 119 12.95 -39.33 -23.30
C ILE A 119 12.59 -39.38 -21.80
N CYS A 120 13.10 -38.45 -21.00
CA CYS A 120 12.83 -38.44 -19.56
C CYS A 120 11.37 -38.11 -19.25
N ALA A 121 10.74 -37.19 -19.99
CA ALA A 121 9.34 -36.85 -19.82
C ALA A 121 8.44 -38.08 -20.11
N GLU A 122 8.76 -38.82 -21.18
CA GLU A 122 8.07 -40.06 -21.53
C GLU A 122 8.23 -41.19 -20.51
N GLU A 123 9.36 -41.28 -19.81
CA GLU A 123 9.61 -42.34 -18.82
C GLU A 123 9.22 -41.95 -17.39
N LEU A 124 9.26 -40.66 -17.04
CA LEU A 124 9.23 -40.21 -15.64
C LEU A 124 8.01 -39.37 -15.27
N LEU A 125 7.26 -38.79 -16.23
CA LEU A 125 6.11 -37.93 -15.95
C LEU A 125 4.77 -38.62 -16.19
N SER A 126 3.77 -38.32 -15.35
CA SER A 126 2.42 -38.83 -15.54
C SER A 126 1.66 -37.97 -16.56
N ILE A 127 0.91 -38.64 -17.44
CA ILE A 127 0.00 -38.02 -18.42
C ILE A 127 -1.44 -37.88 -17.89
N ALA A 128 -1.76 -38.46 -16.73
CA ALA A 128 -3.12 -38.44 -16.17
C ALA A 128 -3.48 -37.04 -15.65
N ASP A 129 -4.73 -36.61 -15.89
CA ASP A 129 -5.25 -35.33 -15.39
C ASP A 129 -5.05 -35.19 -13.87
N MET A 130 -4.47 -34.06 -13.46
CA MET A 130 -4.12 -33.76 -12.06
C MET A 130 -5.32 -33.71 -11.09
N GLN A 131 -6.55 -33.94 -11.55
CA GLN A 131 -7.74 -34.01 -10.69
C GLN A 131 -7.80 -35.27 -9.79
N VAL A 132 -6.87 -36.23 -9.96
CA VAL A 132 -6.97 -37.56 -9.32
C VAL A 132 -6.28 -37.66 -7.94
N THR A 133 -5.53 -36.67 -7.46
CA THR A 133 -4.82 -36.80 -6.16
C THR A 133 -5.32 -35.79 -5.12
N LYS A 134 -5.62 -36.30 -3.90
CA LYS A 134 -6.03 -35.56 -2.69
C LYS A 134 -5.19 -34.28 -2.45
N PRO A 135 -5.70 -33.28 -1.69
CA PRO A 135 -4.94 -32.07 -1.36
C PRO A 135 -3.58 -32.43 -0.75
N GLY A 136 -2.51 -32.11 -1.48
CA GLY A 136 -1.11 -32.47 -1.24
C GLY A 136 -0.21 -32.03 -2.41
N CYS A 137 1.11 -32.15 -2.27
CA CYS A 137 2.09 -31.69 -3.25
C CYS A 137 1.96 -32.42 -4.60
N THR A 138 1.75 -31.67 -5.68
CA THR A 138 1.49 -32.17 -7.05
C THR A 138 2.66 -31.97 -8.02
N SER A 139 3.79 -31.45 -7.56
CA SER A 139 4.95 -31.16 -8.40
C SER A 139 5.49 -32.42 -9.08
N GLN A 140 5.63 -32.35 -10.41
CA GLN A 140 6.27 -33.40 -11.21
C GLN A 140 7.60 -32.93 -11.81
N THR A 141 7.77 -31.61 -12.02
CA THR A 141 8.98 -31.03 -12.60
C THR A 141 9.32 -29.65 -12.08
N PHE A 142 10.58 -29.28 -12.18
CA PHE A 142 11.03 -27.89 -12.11
C PHE A 142 12.19 -27.64 -13.07
N ILE A 143 12.45 -26.37 -13.39
CA ILE A 143 13.43 -25.92 -14.37
C ILE A 143 14.53 -25.16 -13.65
N GLY A 144 15.78 -25.55 -13.84
CA GLY A 144 16.95 -24.85 -13.29
C GLY A 144 17.73 -24.09 -14.35
N PHE A 145 18.36 -23.00 -13.92
CA PHE A 145 19.16 -22.11 -14.74
C PHE A 145 20.52 -21.88 -14.07
N ASP A 146 21.60 -22.13 -14.81
CA ASP A 146 22.94 -21.71 -14.41
C ASP A 146 23.23 -20.38 -15.11
N CYS A 147 23.42 -19.31 -14.33
CA CYS A 147 23.63 -17.96 -14.83
C CYS A 147 25.11 -17.58 -14.73
N ALA A 148 25.90 -17.84 -15.77
CA ALA A 148 27.27 -17.29 -15.85
C ALA A 148 27.23 -15.77 -16.16
N HIS A 149 28.36 -15.09 -16.14
CA HIS A 149 28.38 -13.64 -16.42
C HIS A 149 27.93 -13.29 -17.85
N ASP A 150 28.10 -14.20 -18.81
CA ASP A 150 27.84 -13.96 -20.24
C ASP A 150 26.88 -14.98 -20.88
N SER A 151 26.46 -16.00 -20.13
CA SER A 151 25.69 -17.12 -20.67
C SER A 151 24.76 -17.72 -19.63
N VAL A 152 23.62 -18.22 -20.10
CA VAL A 152 22.66 -18.96 -19.29
C VAL A 152 22.47 -20.34 -19.87
N SER A 153 22.41 -21.37 -19.02
CA SER A 153 22.07 -22.74 -19.45
C SER A 153 20.91 -23.29 -18.63
N MET A 154 20.10 -24.14 -19.25
CA MET A 154 18.86 -24.65 -18.68
C MET A 154 18.94 -26.15 -18.38
N LYS A 155 18.27 -26.57 -17.31
CA LYS A 155 18.16 -27.96 -16.84
C LYS A 155 16.72 -28.26 -16.47
N VAL A 156 16.30 -29.50 -16.64
CA VAL A 156 14.97 -29.96 -16.22
C VAL A 156 15.13 -31.05 -15.18
N TYR A 157 14.36 -30.93 -14.11
CA TYR A 157 14.30 -31.87 -13.00
C TYR A 157 12.94 -32.54 -13.01
N PHE A 158 12.93 -33.86 -12.84
CA PHE A 158 11.78 -34.75 -12.85
C PHE A 158 11.63 -35.40 -11.48
N ILE A 159 10.39 -35.48 -10.99
CA ILE A 159 10.01 -36.10 -9.73
C ILE A 159 9.12 -37.31 -10.08
N PRO A 160 9.68 -38.53 -10.24
CA PRO A 160 8.96 -39.67 -10.81
C PRO A 160 7.83 -40.22 -9.91
N ARG A 161 7.75 -39.76 -8.66
CA ARG A 161 6.83 -40.27 -7.64
C ARG A 161 5.36 -40.28 -8.08
N ILE A 162 4.89 -39.23 -8.73
CA ILE A 162 3.48 -39.15 -9.18
C ILE A 162 3.20 -40.20 -10.25
N ARG A 163 4.14 -40.40 -11.18
CA ARG A 163 4.03 -41.46 -12.18
C ARG A 163 4.09 -42.85 -11.56
N ALA A 164 5.05 -43.12 -10.68
CA ALA A 164 5.15 -44.40 -9.99
C ALA A 164 3.85 -44.75 -9.23
N LEU A 165 3.23 -43.76 -8.57
CA LEU A 165 1.92 -43.94 -7.91
C LEU A 165 0.79 -44.20 -8.91
N ALA A 166 0.79 -43.52 -10.06
CA ALA A 166 -0.24 -43.66 -11.08
C ALA A 166 -0.17 -44.99 -11.84
N THR A 167 1.05 -45.45 -12.17
CA THR A 167 1.29 -46.67 -12.96
C THR A 167 1.53 -47.91 -12.10
N LYS A 168 1.83 -47.74 -10.80
CA LYS A 168 2.31 -48.78 -9.88
C LYS A 168 3.63 -49.42 -10.28
N GLU A 169 4.38 -48.77 -11.17
CA GLU A 169 5.75 -49.19 -11.52
C GLU A 169 6.74 -48.82 -10.41
N LEU A 170 7.79 -49.62 -10.25
CA LEU A 170 8.85 -49.31 -9.31
C LEU A 170 9.74 -48.19 -9.89
N PRO A 171 10.10 -47.15 -9.10
CA PRO A 171 11.00 -46.09 -9.57
C PRO A 171 12.31 -46.59 -10.17
N GLU A 172 12.85 -47.69 -9.64
CA GLU A 172 14.09 -48.32 -10.12
C GLU A 172 13.95 -48.87 -11.55
N GLU A 173 12.80 -49.44 -11.91
CA GLU A 173 12.53 -49.94 -13.26
C GLU A 173 12.43 -48.78 -14.26
N MET A 174 11.76 -47.70 -13.87
CA MET A 174 11.66 -46.47 -14.66
C MET A 174 13.04 -45.85 -14.92
N LEU A 175 13.90 -45.83 -13.89
CA LEU A 175 15.27 -45.34 -13.99
C LEU A 175 16.13 -46.23 -14.90
N ALA A 176 16.05 -47.55 -14.75
CA ALA A 176 16.80 -48.49 -15.58
C ALA A 176 16.45 -48.33 -17.07
N ARG A 177 15.17 -48.20 -17.41
CA ARG A 177 14.72 -47.92 -18.79
C ARG A 177 15.22 -46.57 -19.28
N THR A 178 15.13 -45.53 -18.45
CA THR A 178 15.62 -44.19 -18.80
C THR A 178 17.11 -44.21 -19.11
N VAL A 179 17.93 -44.80 -18.24
CA VAL A 179 19.38 -44.94 -18.45
C VAL A 179 19.71 -45.70 -19.74
N PHE A 180 19.00 -46.79 -20.01
CA PHE A 180 19.19 -47.57 -21.23
C PHE A 180 18.84 -46.76 -22.49
N ARG A 181 17.70 -46.06 -22.50
CA ARG A 181 17.31 -45.19 -23.63
C ARG A 181 18.28 -44.04 -23.86
N LEU A 182 18.96 -43.57 -22.80
CA LEU A 182 19.98 -42.53 -22.86
C LEU A 182 21.40 -43.06 -23.16
N GLN A 183 21.59 -44.38 -23.29
CA GLN A 183 22.88 -45.03 -23.56
C GLN A 183 23.94 -44.75 -22.47
N LEU A 184 23.53 -44.83 -21.19
CA LEU A 184 24.37 -44.58 -20.02
C LEU A 184 24.64 -45.84 -19.18
N GLU A 185 24.58 -47.01 -19.79
CA GLU A 185 24.65 -48.30 -19.09
C GLU A 185 25.99 -48.50 -18.36
N LYS A 186 27.11 -48.10 -19.00
CA LYS A 186 28.45 -48.25 -18.42
C LYS A 186 28.64 -47.51 -17.10
N PRO A 187 28.40 -46.18 -17.01
CA PRO A 187 28.49 -45.49 -15.72
C PRO A 187 27.40 -45.92 -14.74
N TRP A 188 26.22 -46.35 -15.22
CA TRP A 188 25.14 -46.84 -14.37
C TRP A 188 25.47 -48.18 -13.69
N GLU A 189 26.17 -49.08 -14.37
CA GLU A 189 26.52 -50.41 -13.83
C GLU A 189 27.25 -50.29 -12.49
N LYS A 190 28.16 -49.32 -12.35
CA LYS A 190 28.86 -49.05 -11.08
C LYS A 190 27.92 -48.63 -9.96
N ILE A 191 26.92 -47.79 -10.27
CA ILE A 191 25.93 -47.32 -9.31
C ILE A 191 24.98 -48.46 -8.93
N ALA A 192 24.51 -49.23 -9.92
CA ALA A 192 23.64 -50.38 -9.69
C ALA A 192 24.31 -51.48 -8.85
N GLN A 193 25.59 -51.79 -9.14
CA GLN A 193 26.39 -52.72 -8.35
C GLN A 193 26.69 -52.22 -6.94
N PHE A 194 26.76 -50.90 -6.75
CA PHE A 194 26.89 -50.31 -5.43
C PHE A 194 25.59 -50.39 -4.63
N LEU A 195 24.47 -50.02 -5.25
CA LEU A 195 23.14 -50.05 -4.63
C LEU A 195 22.72 -51.48 -4.25
N SER A 196 23.13 -52.50 -5.02
CA SER A 196 22.84 -53.90 -4.69
C SER A 196 23.58 -54.44 -3.46
N ARG A 197 24.54 -53.68 -2.90
CA ARG A 197 25.25 -54.05 -1.65
C ARG A 197 24.44 -53.71 -0.39
N PHE A 198 23.39 -52.92 -0.51
CA PHE A 198 22.55 -52.54 0.63
C PHE A 198 21.55 -53.65 0.96
N LEU A 199 21.21 -53.75 2.25
CA LEU A 199 20.12 -54.62 2.69
C LEU A 199 18.77 -54.01 2.27
N PRO A 200 17.73 -54.82 2.02
CA PRO A 200 16.38 -54.32 1.75
C PRO A 200 15.91 -53.38 2.88
N GLY A 201 15.61 -52.13 2.54
CA GLY A 201 15.20 -51.08 3.47
C GLY A 201 16.29 -50.08 3.88
N ASP A 202 17.57 -50.40 3.67
CA ASP A 202 18.71 -49.50 3.93
C ASP A 202 19.19 -48.77 2.67
N GLN A 203 18.71 -49.19 1.50
CA GLN A 203 19.09 -48.62 0.21
C GLN A 203 18.61 -47.17 0.09
N PRO A 204 19.46 -46.24 -0.41
CA PRO A 204 19.03 -44.90 -0.74
C PRO A 204 17.92 -44.90 -1.82
N GLU A 205 16.91 -44.07 -1.64
CA GLU A 205 15.75 -43.99 -2.54
C GLU A 205 15.95 -42.91 -3.60
N ALA A 206 15.75 -43.24 -4.88
CA ALA A 206 15.83 -42.26 -5.96
C ALA A 206 14.60 -41.33 -5.96
N GLU A 207 14.83 -40.02 -5.82
CA GLU A 207 13.76 -39.03 -5.65
C GLU A 207 13.65 -38.05 -6.82
N ILE A 208 14.79 -37.62 -7.37
CA ILE A 208 14.84 -36.63 -8.46
C ILE A 208 15.75 -37.15 -9.57
N VAL A 209 15.36 -36.93 -10.82
CA VAL A 209 16.22 -37.10 -11.99
C VAL A 209 16.38 -35.75 -12.66
N ALA A 210 17.57 -35.38 -13.11
CA ALA A 210 17.77 -34.13 -13.84
C ALA A 210 18.62 -34.33 -15.10
N VAL A 211 18.28 -33.61 -16.15
CA VAL A 211 19.03 -33.54 -17.40
C VAL A 211 19.29 -32.10 -17.79
N ASP A 212 20.39 -31.86 -18.49
CA ASP A 212 20.66 -30.56 -19.09
C ASP A 212 19.86 -30.42 -20.40
N CYS A 213 19.54 -29.20 -20.81
CA CYS A 213 18.89 -28.92 -22.10
C CYS A 213 19.93 -28.64 -23.19
N VAL A 214 20.87 -29.55 -23.40
CA VAL A 214 21.99 -29.42 -24.35
C VAL A 214 22.12 -30.68 -25.23
N PRO A 215 22.79 -30.62 -26.39
CA PRO A 215 22.99 -31.79 -27.25
C PRO A 215 23.63 -32.98 -26.51
N GLY A 216 23.24 -34.20 -26.88
CA GLY A 216 23.53 -35.43 -26.13
C GLY A 216 24.97 -35.63 -25.64
N HIS A 217 25.97 -35.33 -26.48
CA HIS A 217 27.39 -35.48 -26.10
C HIS A 217 27.87 -34.50 -25.00
N LYS A 218 27.12 -33.43 -24.71
CA LYS A 218 27.37 -32.49 -23.60
C LYS A 218 26.42 -32.68 -22.44
N ASN A 219 25.43 -33.56 -22.58
CA ASN A 219 24.36 -33.73 -21.62
C ASN A 219 24.83 -34.57 -20.42
N ARG A 220 24.17 -34.40 -19.29
CA ARG A 220 24.50 -35.03 -18.02
C ARG A 220 23.20 -35.49 -17.37
N LEU A 221 23.13 -36.77 -17.02
CA LEU A 221 22.03 -37.32 -16.23
C LEU A 221 22.43 -37.28 -14.76
N LYS A 222 21.62 -36.67 -13.90
CA LYS A 222 21.84 -36.63 -12.46
C LYS A 222 20.71 -37.35 -11.76
N ILE A 223 21.03 -38.35 -10.95
CA ILE A 223 20.03 -39.12 -10.20
C ILE A 223 20.28 -38.84 -8.71
N TYR A 224 19.30 -38.25 -8.04
CA TYR A 224 19.35 -37.82 -6.65
C TYR A 224 18.74 -38.91 -5.77
N PHE A 225 19.55 -39.42 -4.86
CA PHE A 225 19.19 -40.44 -3.89
C PHE A 225 19.07 -39.84 -2.50
N ARG A 226 18.03 -40.23 -1.77
CA ARG A 226 17.79 -39.87 -0.38
C ARG A 226 18.22 -41.02 0.52
N THR A 227 19.05 -40.72 1.54
CA THR A 227 19.44 -41.71 2.56
C THR A 227 18.77 -41.41 3.89
N HIS A 228 18.41 -42.43 4.66
CA HIS A 228 17.84 -42.28 6.01
C HIS A 228 18.91 -42.38 7.12
N ILE A 229 20.14 -42.76 6.78
CA ILE A 229 21.24 -42.95 7.73
C ILE A 229 22.02 -41.64 7.87
N PHE A 230 22.07 -41.12 9.09
CA PHE A 230 22.63 -39.79 9.38
C PHE A 230 23.97 -39.90 10.12
N SER A 231 25.02 -40.26 9.39
CA SER A 231 26.41 -40.16 9.86
C SER A 231 27.33 -39.73 8.72
N PHE A 232 28.42 -39.04 9.05
CA PHE A 232 29.40 -38.69 8.02
C PHE A 232 30.05 -39.92 7.39
N SER A 233 30.32 -40.97 8.18
CA SER A 233 30.87 -42.23 7.65
C SER A 233 29.97 -42.87 6.59
N HIS A 234 28.65 -42.77 6.77
CA HIS A 234 27.70 -43.24 5.76
C HIS A 234 27.66 -42.33 4.53
N LEU A 235 27.74 -41.00 4.72
CA LEU A 235 27.86 -40.08 3.58
C LEU A 235 29.14 -40.30 2.79
N GLU A 236 30.28 -40.53 3.44
CA GLU A 236 31.53 -40.87 2.79
C GLU A 236 31.40 -42.18 2.00
N PHE A 237 30.74 -43.18 2.56
CA PHE A 237 30.42 -44.43 1.86
C PHE A 237 29.57 -44.17 0.60
N LEU A 238 28.56 -43.31 0.66
CA LEU A 238 27.75 -42.94 -0.51
C LEU A 238 28.54 -42.13 -1.54
N LEU A 239 29.34 -41.16 -1.09
CA LEU A 239 30.12 -40.26 -1.94
C LEU A 239 31.22 -40.99 -2.71
N THR A 240 31.74 -42.09 -2.17
CA THR A 240 32.78 -42.94 -2.77
C THR A 240 32.23 -44.18 -3.48
N LEU A 241 30.89 -44.33 -3.56
CA LEU A 241 30.24 -45.54 -4.07
C LEU A 241 30.78 -46.82 -3.39
N GLY A 242 30.94 -46.76 -2.08
CA GLY A 242 31.45 -47.85 -1.25
C GLY A 242 32.90 -48.23 -1.58
N GLY A 243 33.73 -47.22 -1.85
CA GLY A 243 35.15 -47.38 -2.21
C GLY A 243 35.40 -47.71 -3.69
N THR A 244 34.37 -47.74 -4.54
CA THR A 244 34.55 -47.87 -5.99
C THR A 244 35.25 -46.64 -6.59
N VAL A 245 35.06 -45.46 -5.98
CA VAL A 245 35.94 -44.30 -6.19
C VAL A 245 36.94 -44.28 -5.04
N ASP A 246 38.24 -44.31 -5.36
CA ASP A 246 39.30 -44.28 -4.35
C ASP A 246 39.19 -42.97 -3.54
N PRO A 247 39.05 -43.03 -2.20
CA PRO A 247 38.97 -41.84 -1.36
C PRO A 247 40.17 -40.89 -1.53
N SER A 248 41.35 -41.41 -1.88
CA SER A 248 42.55 -40.59 -2.12
C SER A 248 42.40 -39.69 -3.35
N ASP A 249 41.74 -40.18 -4.40
CA ASP A 249 41.48 -39.45 -5.65
C ASP A 249 40.51 -38.27 -5.43
N VAL A 250 39.65 -38.34 -4.41
CA VAL A 250 38.62 -37.32 -4.13
C VAL A 250 38.78 -36.65 -2.76
N SER A 251 39.98 -36.75 -2.18
CA SER A 251 40.31 -36.30 -0.82
C SER A 251 39.95 -34.83 -0.53
N ASP A 252 40.18 -33.91 -1.48
CA ASP A 252 39.77 -32.49 -1.33
C ASP A 252 38.25 -32.34 -1.19
N GLY A 253 37.48 -33.07 -2.00
CA GLY A 253 36.02 -33.07 -1.94
C GLY A 253 35.48 -33.67 -0.65
N LEU A 254 36.04 -34.80 -0.21
CA LEU A 254 35.67 -35.44 1.05
C LEU A 254 36.01 -34.55 2.25
N HIS A 255 37.17 -33.90 2.25
CA HIS A 255 37.55 -32.99 3.32
C HIS A 255 36.62 -31.78 3.39
N LYS A 256 36.27 -31.14 2.26
CA LYS A 256 35.27 -30.06 2.21
C LYS A 256 33.90 -30.52 2.70
N ALA A 257 33.46 -31.71 2.28
CA ALA A 257 32.19 -32.28 2.73
C ALA A 257 32.19 -32.54 4.25
N HIS A 258 33.30 -33.03 4.81
CA HIS A 258 33.45 -33.24 6.25
C HIS A 258 33.45 -31.94 7.04
N THR A 259 34.17 -30.93 6.56
CA THR A 259 34.19 -29.60 7.19
C THR A 259 32.80 -28.96 7.15
N LEU A 260 32.10 -29.08 6.02
CA LEU A 260 30.73 -28.59 5.88
C LEU A 260 29.76 -29.35 6.79
N TRP A 261 29.88 -30.68 6.87
CA TRP A 261 29.12 -31.51 7.80
C TRP A 261 29.29 -31.01 9.23
N ASN A 262 30.52 -30.87 9.70
CA ASN A 262 30.80 -30.39 11.06
C ASN A 262 30.23 -29.00 11.31
N ALA A 263 30.33 -28.08 10.35
CA ALA A 263 29.74 -26.75 10.47
C ALA A 263 28.22 -26.79 10.65
N VAL A 264 27.53 -27.62 9.87
CA VAL A 264 26.06 -27.71 9.89
C VAL A 264 25.56 -28.55 11.07
N THR A 265 26.34 -29.51 11.58
CA THR A 265 25.92 -30.43 12.65
C THR A 265 26.45 -30.09 14.05
N ALA A 266 27.39 -29.14 14.20
CA ALA A 266 28.05 -28.82 15.48
C ALA A 266 27.10 -28.48 16.64
N ASN A 267 25.87 -28.03 16.34
CA ASN A 267 24.84 -27.69 17.31
C ASN A 267 23.52 -28.46 17.09
N GLY A 268 23.55 -29.55 16.32
CA GLY A 268 22.37 -30.36 15.99
C GLY A 268 21.93 -31.30 17.12
N PRO A 269 20.67 -31.77 17.12
CA PRO A 269 20.16 -32.65 18.17
C PRO A 269 20.94 -33.98 18.23
N SER A 270 21.10 -34.51 19.44
CA SER A 270 21.58 -35.87 19.68
C SER A 270 20.64 -36.89 19.01
N ALA A 271 21.23 -37.92 18.38
CA ALA A 271 20.56 -38.91 17.54
C ALA A 271 19.19 -39.37 18.09
N GLY A 272 18.11 -39.01 17.38
CA GLY A 272 16.73 -39.38 17.68
C GLY A 272 15.83 -39.25 16.44
N SER A 273 14.85 -40.15 16.30
CA SER A 273 14.12 -40.46 15.06
C SER A 273 13.52 -39.26 14.31
N PHE A 274 13.97 -39.02 13.07
CA PHE A 274 13.33 -38.09 12.15
C PHE A 274 12.22 -38.77 11.34
N ARG A 275 11.12 -38.05 11.07
CA ARG A 275 10.07 -38.51 10.13
C ARG A 275 10.62 -38.46 8.69
N TYR A 276 10.23 -39.47 7.90
CA TYR A 276 10.69 -39.91 6.57
C TYR A 276 10.97 -38.85 5.46
N PHE A 277 10.54 -37.59 5.59
CA PHE A 277 10.78 -36.58 4.57
C PHE A 277 11.84 -35.56 5.06
N ARG A 278 13.01 -35.51 4.39
CA ARG A 278 14.07 -34.46 4.48
C ARG A 278 15.37 -34.79 5.25
N SER A 279 15.93 -35.97 5.00
CA SER A 279 17.33 -36.34 5.26
C SER A 279 18.31 -35.84 4.17
N ALA A 280 19.60 -36.17 4.25
CA ALA A 280 20.59 -35.77 3.23
C ALA A 280 20.29 -36.37 1.84
N LEU A 281 20.58 -35.61 0.78
CA LEU A 281 20.54 -36.10 -0.61
C LEU A 281 21.97 -36.26 -1.14
N VAL A 282 22.18 -37.30 -1.94
CA VAL A 282 23.40 -37.48 -2.74
C VAL A 282 22.97 -37.70 -4.17
N TYR A 283 23.51 -36.94 -5.13
CA TYR A 283 23.34 -37.30 -6.53
C TYR A 283 24.56 -38.02 -7.08
N TYR A 284 24.33 -38.84 -8.10
CA TYR A 284 25.36 -39.33 -9.02
C TYR A 284 25.14 -38.74 -10.41
N GLU A 285 26.21 -38.20 -11.00
CA GLU A 285 26.23 -37.63 -12.35
C GLU A 285 26.81 -38.65 -13.34
N LEU A 286 26.03 -38.99 -14.37
CA LEU A 286 26.37 -39.91 -15.46
C LEU A 286 26.57 -39.11 -16.75
N ARG A 287 27.57 -39.49 -17.53
CA ARG A 287 27.94 -38.88 -18.81
C ARG A 287 28.25 -39.94 -19.84
N SER A 288 27.96 -39.68 -21.11
CA SER A 288 28.27 -40.61 -22.20
C SER A 288 29.77 -40.73 -22.48
N ASP A 289 30.56 -39.74 -22.06
CA ASP A 289 32.01 -39.67 -22.26
C ASP A 289 32.84 -40.06 -21.02
N SER A 290 32.19 -40.52 -19.94
CA SER A 290 32.86 -40.95 -18.71
C SER A 290 32.20 -42.18 -18.12
N ASP A 291 32.99 -43.23 -17.93
CA ASP A 291 32.56 -44.44 -17.22
C ASP A 291 32.55 -44.24 -15.69
N ASN A 292 33.12 -43.15 -15.18
CA ASN A 292 33.20 -42.85 -13.75
C ASN A 292 32.15 -41.79 -13.37
N PRO A 293 31.16 -42.12 -12.52
CA PRO A 293 30.21 -41.14 -12.02
C PRO A 293 30.87 -40.22 -10.98
N SER A 294 30.42 -38.96 -10.93
CA SER A 294 30.80 -38.03 -9.85
C SER A 294 29.64 -37.85 -8.88
N SER A 295 29.93 -37.49 -7.63
CA SER A 295 28.93 -37.38 -6.57
C SER A 295 28.82 -35.96 -6.01
N LYS A 296 27.65 -35.62 -5.47
CA LYS A 296 27.45 -34.37 -4.71
C LYS A 296 26.49 -34.61 -3.56
N VAL A 297 26.86 -34.14 -2.37
CA VAL A 297 26.00 -34.19 -1.19
C VAL A 297 25.25 -32.87 -0.99
N TYR A 298 24.01 -32.95 -0.51
CA TYR A 298 23.14 -31.85 -0.10
C TYR A 298 22.75 -32.07 1.37
N LEU A 299 23.19 -31.17 2.23
CA LEU A 299 22.92 -31.19 3.67
C LEU A 299 21.82 -30.16 3.99
N PRO A 300 20.65 -30.57 4.52
CA PRO A 300 19.56 -29.65 4.81
C PRO A 300 19.88 -28.77 6.03
N ILE A 301 19.95 -27.44 5.89
CA ILE A 301 20.42 -26.56 6.97
C ILE A 301 19.33 -26.28 8.01
N GLN A 302 18.14 -25.88 7.56
CA GLN A 302 17.05 -25.35 8.39
C GLN A 302 16.64 -26.26 9.57
N ARG A 303 16.92 -27.56 9.48
CA ARG A 303 16.52 -28.56 10.49
C ARG A 303 17.59 -28.83 11.55
N TYR A 304 18.86 -28.52 11.26
CA TYR A 304 19.97 -28.78 12.19
C TYR A 304 20.39 -27.54 12.97
N LEU A 305 20.14 -26.35 12.41
CA LEU A 305 20.53 -25.08 13.03
C LEU A 305 19.30 -24.26 13.40
N PRO A 306 19.32 -23.57 14.56
CA PRO A 306 18.14 -22.94 15.14
C PRO A 306 17.66 -21.69 14.39
N ASN A 307 18.57 -21.00 13.69
CA ASN A 307 18.25 -19.82 12.88
C ASN A 307 19.29 -19.59 11.78
N ASP A 308 18.94 -18.73 10.83
CA ASP A 308 19.78 -18.43 9.66
C ASP A 308 21.07 -17.68 10.02
N LEU A 309 21.13 -16.98 11.16
CA LEU A 309 22.36 -16.33 11.63
C LEU A 309 23.39 -17.36 12.08
N VAL A 310 22.95 -18.39 12.82
CA VAL A 310 23.81 -19.51 13.21
C VAL A 310 24.26 -20.28 11.96
N ALA A 311 23.36 -20.51 11.00
CA ALA A 311 23.73 -21.09 9.71
C ALA A 311 24.79 -20.27 8.97
N ALA A 312 24.59 -18.97 8.85
CA ALA A 312 25.52 -18.12 8.13
C ALA A 312 26.89 -18.02 8.83
N LYS A 313 26.91 -17.98 10.17
CA LYS A 313 28.16 -18.03 10.94
C LYS A 313 28.87 -19.39 10.85
N ALA A 314 28.12 -20.48 10.81
CA ALA A 314 28.70 -21.80 10.57
C ALA A 314 29.38 -21.88 9.18
N ILE A 315 28.77 -21.24 8.18
CA ILE A 315 29.35 -21.09 6.85
C ILE A 315 30.57 -20.15 6.85
N ASP A 316 30.56 -19.06 7.63
CA ASP A 316 31.75 -18.20 7.83
C ASP A 316 32.96 -19.00 8.34
N CYS A 317 32.73 -20.00 9.20
CA CYS A 317 33.77 -20.87 9.74
C CYS A 317 34.44 -21.79 8.71
N LEU A 318 33.91 -21.90 7.48
CA LEU A 318 34.56 -22.65 6.40
C LEU A 318 35.85 -21.98 5.93
N GLY A 319 36.04 -20.68 6.21
CA GLY A 319 37.30 -19.97 5.97
C GLY A 319 37.81 -20.11 4.54
N SER A 320 39.02 -20.66 4.37
CA SER A 320 39.67 -20.82 3.06
C SER A 320 38.93 -21.74 2.09
N TYR A 321 37.96 -22.55 2.55
CA TYR A 321 37.12 -23.38 1.69
C TYR A 321 35.98 -22.61 0.99
N LEU A 322 35.77 -21.34 1.37
CA LEU A 322 34.79 -20.44 0.75
C LEU A 322 35.49 -19.18 0.19
N PRO A 323 36.31 -19.32 -0.86
CA PRO A 323 37.10 -18.22 -1.39
C PRO A 323 36.22 -17.05 -1.85
N GLY A 324 36.65 -15.82 -1.59
CA GLY A 324 35.87 -14.60 -1.83
C GLY A 324 35.17 -14.05 -0.57
N PHE A 325 35.11 -14.82 0.51
CA PHE A 325 34.68 -14.36 1.84
C PHE A 325 35.86 -14.31 2.80
N SER A 326 35.83 -13.36 3.74
CA SER A 326 36.91 -13.13 4.71
C SER A 326 36.38 -12.64 6.05
N SER A 327 37.25 -12.48 7.04
CA SER A 327 36.87 -11.86 8.31
C SER A 327 36.39 -10.41 8.17
N THR A 328 36.85 -9.69 7.13
CA THR A 328 36.44 -8.32 6.82
C THR A 328 35.22 -8.25 5.89
N ASN A 329 34.92 -9.33 5.17
CA ASN A 329 33.72 -9.49 4.33
C ASN A 329 33.09 -10.88 4.55
N PRO A 330 32.43 -11.10 5.70
CA PRO A 330 31.89 -12.41 6.03
C PRO A 330 30.64 -12.74 5.20
N TYR A 331 30.43 -14.03 4.95
CA TYR A 331 29.25 -14.58 4.30
C TYR A 331 27.95 -14.22 5.03
N SER A 332 27.98 -14.12 6.36
CA SER A 332 26.82 -13.67 7.13
C SER A 332 26.36 -12.25 6.79
N ARG A 333 27.31 -11.34 6.51
CA ARG A 333 26.98 -9.99 6.05
C ARG A 333 26.40 -10.00 4.64
N PHE A 334 27.00 -10.78 3.74
CA PHE A 334 26.51 -10.98 2.38
C PHE A 334 25.06 -11.48 2.38
N THR A 335 24.75 -12.48 3.22
CA THR A 335 23.40 -13.05 3.31
C THR A 335 22.39 -12.04 3.89
N GLN A 336 22.75 -11.34 4.97
CA GLN A 336 21.85 -10.35 5.58
C GLN A 336 21.55 -9.17 4.65
N ALA A 337 22.49 -8.79 3.78
CA ALA A 337 22.30 -7.72 2.79
C ALA A 337 21.28 -8.07 1.70
N VAL A 338 21.06 -9.36 1.45
CA VAL A 338 20.14 -9.86 0.40
C VAL A 338 18.77 -10.17 1.00
N PHE A 339 18.75 -10.75 2.19
CA PHE A 339 17.53 -11.12 2.91
C PHE A 339 17.24 -10.11 4.02
N ASP A 340 16.95 -8.88 3.61
CA ASP A 340 16.74 -7.72 4.48
C ASP A 340 15.34 -7.60 5.09
N HIS A 341 14.39 -8.45 4.66
CA HIS A 341 13.01 -8.44 5.15
C HIS A 341 12.92 -8.84 6.63
N ARG A 342 13.88 -9.59 7.15
CA ARG A 342 14.00 -9.93 8.58
C ARG A 342 15.45 -10.12 9.01
N ALA A 343 15.70 -10.02 10.31
CA ALA A 343 17.00 -10.41 10.87
C ALA A 343 17.22 -11.93 10.70
N LEU A 344 18.45 -12.33 10.34
CA LEU A 344 18.83 -13.74 10.22
C LEU A 344 18.69 -14.51 11.56
N SER A 345 18.74 -13.81 12.69
CA SER A 345 18.58 -14.42 14.03
C SER A 345 17.12 -14.78 14.36
N ALA A 346 16.15 -14.27 13.62
CA ALA A 346 14.73 -14.39 13.98
C ALA A 346 14.20 -15.83 13.91
N ARG A 347 14.56 -16.56 12.85
CA ARG A 347 14.19 -17.97 12.62
C ARG A 347 15.07 -18.58 11.53
N ALA A 348 14.98 -19.90 11.38
CA ALA A 348 15.55 -20.63 10.25
C ALA A 348 14.51 -20.71 9.10
N GLY A 349 14.96 -20.57 7.86
CA GLY A 349 14.09 -20.67 6.69
C GLY A 349 14.69 -20.16 5.39
N ILE A 350 15.70 -19.28 5.47
CA ILE A 350 16.39 -18.76 4.30
C ILE A 350 17.34 -19.83 3.72
N HIS A 351 18.17 -20.48 4.53
CA HIS A 351 19.10 -21.50 4.04
C HIS A 351 18.43 -22.87 3.92
N THR A 352 18.23 -23.35 2.69
CA THR A 352 17.64 -24.67 2.46
C THR A 352 18.68 -25.77 2.56
N TYR A 353 19.75 -25.70 1.75
CA TYR A 353 20.80 -26.71 1.66
C TYR A 353 22.19 -26.09 1.56
N ALA A 354 23.18 -26.74 2.17
CA ALA A 354 24.58 -26.57 1.78
C ALA A 354 25.12 -27.85 1.17
N CYS A 355 25.88 -27.69 0.09
CA CYS A 355 26.24 -28.80 -0.77
C CYS A 355 27.72 -28.78 -1.09
N CYS A 356 28.28 -29.98 -1.29
CA CYS A 356 29.67 -30.15 -1.72
C CYS A 356 29.74 -31.18 -2.85
N THR A 357 30.31 -30.78 -3.99
CA THR A 357 30.61 -31.70 -5.09
C THR A 357 31.90 -32.45 -4.77
N VAL A 358 31.92 -33.76 -4.96
CA VAL A 358 33.07 -34.65 -4.71
C VAL A 358 33.51 -35.26 -6.03
N LYS A 359 34.64 -34.77 -6.54
CA LYS A 359 35.25 -35.23 -7.79
C LYS A 359 36.78 -35.03 -7.73
N PRO A 360 37.56 -35.72 -8.59
CA PRO A 360 39.02 -35.63 -8.52
C PRO A 360 39.59 -34.22 -8.70
N VAL A 361 38.93 -33.40 -9.53
CA VAL A 361 39.30 -32.00 -9.74
C VAL A 361 38.06 -31.12 -9.77
N GLY A 362 38.10 -30.02 -9.00
CA GLY A 362 37.10 -28.95 -9.05
C GLY A 362 35.95 -29.07 -8.05
N SER A 363 36.16 -29.69 -6.88
CA SER A 363 35.16 -29.75 -5.81
C SER A 363 34.74 -28.34 -5.37
N GLU A 364 33.44 -28.09 -5.36
CA GLU A 364 32.80 -26.78 -5.17
C GLU A 364 31.75 -26.84 -4.07
N ILE A 365 31.60 -25.72 -3.35
CA ILE A 365 30.52 -25.52 -2.39
C ILE A 365 29.38 -24.76 -3.07
N SER A 366 28.15 -25.21 -2.83
CA SER A 366 26.94 -24.51 -3.27
C SER A 366 25.96 -24.34 -2.11
N LEU A 367 25.34 -23.17 -2.02
CA LEU A 367 24.43 -22.79 -0.94
C LEU A 367 23.09 -22.42 -1.56
N TYR A 368 22.00 -23.04 -1.09
CA TYR A 368 20.65 -22.88 -1.62
C TYR A 368 19.78 -22.08 -0.67
N TYR A 369 18.96 -21.20 -1.23
CA TYR A 369 18.17 -20.24 -0.50
C TYR A 369 16.70 -20.22 -0.92
N ASN A 370 15.84 -20.20 0.07
CA ASN A 370 14.44 -19.85 -0.08
C ASN A 370 14.28 -18.33 -0.07
N PRO A 371 13.66 -17.70 -1.10
CA PRO A 371 13.32 -16.28 -1.08
C PRO A 371 12.43 -15.88 0.11
N GLU A 372 11.68 -16.84 0.67
CA GLU A 372 10.58 -16.66 1.61
C GLU A 372 9.51 -15.73 1.04
N ALA A 373 9.01 -16.02 -0.17
CA ALA A 373 8.15 -15.09 -0.89
C ALA A 373 6.82 -14.80 -0.19
N PHE A 374 6.39 -15.73 0.67
CA PHE A 374 5.18 -15.63 1.48
C PHE A 374 5.45 -15.24 2.94
N ALA A 375 6.70 -14.88 3.29
CA ALA A 375 7.00 -14.35 4.61
C ALA A 375 6.16 -13.11 4.88
N GLN A 376 5.51 -13.06 6.04
CA GLN A 376 4.73 -11.90 6.44
C GLN A 376 5.57 -10.63 6.30
N GLU A 377 6.83 -10.64 6.70
CA GLU A 377 7.74 -9.49 6.61
C GLU A 377 7.96 -8.94 5.20
N ARG A 378 7.82 -9.76 4.15
CA ARG A 378 7.89 -9.33 2.74
C ARG A 378 6.56 -8.84 2.20
N MET A 379 5.46 -9.35 2.76
CA MET A 379 4.10 -8.94 2.43
C MET A 379 3.74 -7.60 3.04
N ILE A 380 4.69 -6.99 3.76
CA ILE A 380 4.42 -5.82 4.55
C ILE A 380 5.14 -4.60 3.97
N GLY A 381 4.35 -3.69 3.40
CA GLY A 381 4.71 -2.27 3.30
C GLY A 381 4.82 -1.61 4.68
N LEU A 382 4.46 -0.35 4.83
CA LEU A 382 4.58 0.40 6.11
C LEU A 382 3.87 -0.27 7.34
N ARG A 383 3.03 -1.29 7.13
CA ARG A 383 2.32 -2.09 8.17
C ARG A 383 3.22 -2.89 9.13
N GLY A 384 4.49 -3.10 8.84
CA GLY A 384 5.35 -4.11 9.52
C GLY A 384 6.52 -3.52 10.23
N LEU A 385 6.76 -2.24 9.97
CA LEU A 385 7.42 -1.32 10.89
C LEU A 385 6.71 -1.30 12.26
N LEU A 386 5.45 -1.71 12.33
CA LEU A 386 4.61 -1.59 13.53
C LEU A 386 4.51 -2.87 14.39
N ASN A 387 4.95 -4.04 13.90
CA ASN A 387 4.64 -5.35 14.51
C ASN A 387 5.88 -6.21 14.86
N THR A 388 6.86 -5.67 15.58
CA THR A 388 7.88 -6.49 16.26
C THR A 388 8.29 -5.86 17.59
N SER A 389 8.44 -6.68 18.63
CA SER A 389 8.75 -6.29 20.00
C SER A 389 10.24 -6.52 20.31
N ALA A 390 11.03 -5.45 20.45
CA ALA A 390 12.35 -5.48 21.07
C ALA A 390 12.69 -4.11 21.69
N GLN A 391 13.44 -4.08 22.79
CA GLN A 391 13.70 -2.86 23.58
C GLN A 391 14.75 -1.92 22.94
N VAL A 392 14.58 -0.60 23.18
CA VAL A 392 15.31 0.54 22.57
C VAL A 392 16.53 1.00 23.39
N PRO A 393 17.73 1.23 22.79
CA PRO A 393 18.82 2.02 23.38
C PRO A 393 18.84 3.51 22.91
N SER A 394 19.71 4.32 23.55
CA SER A 394 19.82 5.80 23.54
C SER A 394 19.59 6.57 22.22
N SER A 395 18.86 7.69 22.32
CA SER A 395 18.41 8.56 21.21
C SER A 395 19.56 9.25 20.44
N PRO A 396 19.57 9.21 19.09
CA PRO A 396 20.48 9.99 18.26
C PRO A 396 20.17 11.50 18.26
N ASP A 397 21.10 12.34 17.80
CA ASP A 397 20.94 13.80 17.63
C ASP A 397 20.00 14.11 16.45
N ALA A 398 18.72 14.29 16.76
CA ALA A 398 17.66 14.57 15.78
C ALA A 398 17.94 15.82 14.94
N GLN A 399 18.50 16.86 15.56
CA GLN A 399 18.69 18.16 14.93
C GLN A 399 19.79 18.09 13.87
N ASN A 400 20.88 17.38 14.17
CA ASN A 400 21.93 17.12 13.19
C ASN A 400 21.42 16.28 12.01
N ILE A 401 20.63 15.22 12.26
CA ILE A 401 20.03 14.39 11.20
C ILE A 401 19.14 15.23 10.28
N ALA A 402 18.27 16.07 10.84
CA ALA A 402 17.41 16.97 10.08
C ALA A 402 18.21 17.97 9.22
N THR A 403 19.30 18.50 9.77
CA THR A 403 20.18 19.44 9.07
C THR A 403 20.88 18.77 7.90
N LEU A 404 21.40 17.56 8.09
CA LEU A 404 22.01 16.76 7.02
C LEU A 404 21.00 16.44 5.92
N PHE A 405 19.80 15.95 6.29
CA PHE A 405 18.73 15.71 5.32
C PHE A 405 18.40 16.97 4.52
N THR A 406 18.30 18.12 5.19
CA THR A 406 17.98 19.40 4.54
C THR A 406 19.01 19.79 3.48
N ARG A 407 20.29 19.55 3.75
CA ARG A 407 21.37 19.81 2.78
C ARG A 407 21.31 18.88 1.57
N GLU A 408 21.05 17.58 1.80
CA GLU A 408 20.89 16.62 0.69
C GLU A 408 19.63 16.94 -0.13
N TRP A 409 18.55 17.35 0.54
CA TRP A 409 17.32 17.81 -0.12
C TRP A 409 17.57 19.06 -0.98
N GLU A 410 18.26 20.07 -0.46
CA GLU A 410 18.68 21.26 -1.20
C GLU A 410 19.52 20.89 -2.44
N SER A 411 20.44 19.94 -2.31
CA SER A 411 21.25 19.46 -3.42
C SER A 411 20.38 18.78 -4.50
N LEU A 412 19.42 17.95 -4.09
CA LEU A 412 18.52 17.24 -5.00
C LEU A 412 17.62 18.19 -5.78
N VAL A 413 16.97 19.16 -5.12
CA VAL A 413 16.06 20.10 -5.78
C VAL A 413 16.77 21.06 -6.74
N ASN A 414 18.06 21.31 -6.51
CA ASN A 414 18.91 22.10 -7.38
C ASN A 414 19.69 21.26 -8.42
N GLY A 415 19.28 20.00 -8.65
CA GLY A 415 19.67 19.22 -9.82
C GLY A 415 20.68 18.08 -9.59
N ASN A 416 21.20 17.90 -8.38
CA ASN A 416 22.09 16.79 -8.06
C ASN A 416 21.30 15.50 -7.78
N VAL A 417 21.17 14.64 -8.80
CA VAL A 417 20.40 13.39 -8.69
C VAL A 417 21.01 12.38 -7.72
N ASP A 418 22.33 12.43 -7.49
CA ASP A 418 23.00 11.49 -6.59
C ASP A 418 22.50 11.68 -5.15
N ALA A 419 22.07 12.89 -4.78
CA ALA A 419 21.48 13.19 -3.47
C ALA A 419 20.13 12.48 -3.21
N ALA A 420 19.54 11.80 -4.20
CA ALA A 420 18.31 11.02 -4.04
C ALA A 420 18.45 9.79 -3.11
N PHE A 421 19.67 9.47 -2.65
CA PHE A 421 19.89 8.46 -1.60
C PHE A 421 19.18 8.82 -0.28
N CYS A 422 18.95 10.12 -0.02
CA CYS A 422 18.25 10.59 1.18
C CYS A 422 16.76 10.20 1.21
N LEU A 423 16.19 9.83 0.05
CA LEU A 423 14.82 9.32 -0.08
C LEU A 423 14.79 7.80 0.07
N ALA A 424 13.77 7.25 0.72
CA ALA A 424 13.49 5.81 0.67
C ALA A 424 13.05 5.40 -0.75
N SER A 425 13.22 4.12 -1.13
CA SER A 425 12.77 3.61 -2.43
C SER A 425 11.26 3.78 -2.64
N GLN A 426 10.47 3.56 -1.59
CA GLN A 426 9.01 3.71 -1.56
C GLN A 426 8.56 5.06 -0.95
N CYS A 427 9.38 6.11 -1.08
CA CYS A 427 8.98 7.42 -0.55
C CYS A 427 7.69 7.93 -1.22
N CYS A 428 6.90 8.67 -0.46
CA CYS A 428 5.71 9.36 -0.93
C CYS A 428 5.93 10.87 -0.83
N VAL A 429 5.72 11.61 -1.91
CA VAL A 429 5.80 13.08 -1.92
C VAL A 429 4.46 13.69 -2.29
N ARG A 430 3.98 14.61 -1.48
CA ARG A 430 2.80 15.42 -1.75
C ARG A 430 3.21 16.86 -2.02
N ASP A 431 3.05 17.30 -3.26
CA ASP A 431 3.44 18.64 -3.72
C ASP A 431 2.22 19.52 -3.92
N LEU A 432 2.17 20.64 -3.21
CA LEU A 432 1.13 21.66 -3.29
C LEU A 432 1.74 22.97 -3.83
N LEU A 433 1.88 23.01 -5.16
CA LEU A 433 2.29 24.19 -5.93
C LEU A 433 3.77 24.60 -5.83
N VAL A 434 4.68 23.69 -5.50
CA VAL A 434 6.13 24.00 -5.47
C VAL A 434 6.80 23.64 -6.80
N PHE A 435 6.58 22.41 -7.26
CA PHE A 435 7.22 21.87 -8.47
C PHE A 435 6.24 21.75 -9.65
N SER A 436 4.96 22.03 -9.43
CA SER A 436 3.92 21.97 -10.46
C SER A 436 2.80 22.98 -10.22
N SER A 437 1.99 23.24 -11.25
CA SER A 437 0.87 24.20 -11.20
C SER A 437 -0.42 23.62 -10.60
N THR A 438 -0.39 22.37 -10.15
CA THR A 438 -1.52 21.68 -9.51
C THR A 438 -1.02 20.83 -8.35
N PHE A 439 -1.92 20.29 -7.54
CA PHE A 439 -1.53 19.37 -6.47
C PHE A 439 -1.14 18.03 -7.07
N ARG A 440 -0.05 17.43 -6.57
CA ARG A 440 0.47 16.13 -7.01
C ARG A 440 0.77 15.25 -5.81
N MET A 441 0.55 13.94 -5.97
CA MET A 441 0.96 12.94 -4.98
C MET A 441 1.67 11.81 -5.71
N LEU A 442 2.94 11.61 -5.35
CA LEU A 442 3.86 10.75 -6.05
C LEU A 442 4.37 9.67 -5.12
N GLU A 443 4.37 8.44 -5.60
CA GLU A 443 4.91 7.28 -4.90
C GLU A 443 6.10 6.71 -5.68
N GLY A 444 7.18 6.41 -4.96
CA GLY A 444 8.40 5.86 -5.51
C GLY A 444 9.46 6.90 -5.82
N LYS A 445 10.70 6.61 -5.44
CA LYS A 445 11.85 7.51 -5.58
C LYS A 445 12.02 8.04 -7.01
N GLU A 446 11.90 7.17 -8.01
CA GLU A 446 12.15 7.53 -9.41
C GLU A 446 11.16 8.58 -9.91
N ARG A 447 9.87 8.42 -9.62
CA ARG A 447 8.81 9.38 -9.99
C ARG A 447 9.01 10.72 -9.30
N VAL A 448 9.40 10.69 -8.04
CA VAL A 448 9.67 11.90 -7.23
C VAL A 448 10.84 12.69 -7.82
N VAL A 449 11.96 12.02 -8.10
CA VAL A 449 13.14 12.67 -8.70
C VAL A 449 12.79 13.24 -10.08
N GLN A 450 12.04 12.51 -10.90
CA GLN A 450 11.60 13.00 -12.21
C GLN A 450 10.72 14.26 -12.11
N HIS A 451 9.78 14.28 -11.17
CA HIS A 451 8.90 15.44 -10.92
C HIS A 451 9.70 16.68 -10.52
N ILE A 452 10.59 16.54 -9.54
CA ILE A 452 11.44 17.65 -9.07
C ILE A 452 12.29 18.20 -10.23
N ARG A 453 12.89 17.33 -11.05
CA ARG A 453 13.70 17.75 -12.20
C ARG A 453 12.90 18.50 -13.25
N SER A 454 11.62 18.16 -13.44
CA SER A 454 10.79 18.81 -14.46
C SER A 454 10.47 20.26 -14.17
N ALA A 455 10.51 20.69 -12.90
CA ALA A 455 10.14 22.04 -12.49
C ALA A 455 11.12 23.12 -12.97
N SER A 456 12.41 22.80 -13.17
CA SER A 456 13.46 23.74 -13.62
C SER A 456 13.50 25.07 -12.85
N ARG A 457 13.61 25.02 -11.51
CA ARG A 457 13.68 26.20 -10.62
C ARG A 457 14.94 26.16 -9.76
N ASN A 458 15.43 27.35 -9.39
CA ASN A 458 16.57 27.49 -8.48
C ASN A 458 16.06 27.90 -7.10
N PHE A 459 16.23 27.03 -6.11
CA PHE A 459 15.81 27.28 -4.74
C PHE A 459 17.02 27.58 -3.85
N SER A 460 16.81 28.40 -2.82
CA SER A 460 17.83 28.77 -1.85
C SER A 460 17.23 28.96 -0.45
N GLY A 461 18.08 29.19 0.55
CA GLY A 461 17.66 29.57 1.90
C GLY A 461 17.09 28.42 2.75
N PHE A 462 17.46 27.18 2.45
CA PHE A 462 16.97 25.99 3.15
C PHE A 462 17.30 26.02 4.65
N THR A 463 16.28 26.15 5.49
CA THR A 463 16.43 26.28 6.95
C THR A 463 15.45 25.37 7.68
N VAL A 464 15.96 24.52 8.58
CA VAL A 464 15.12 23.74 9.50
C VAL A 464 14.42 24.67 10.48
N LEU A 465 13.10 24.59 10.55
CA LEU A 465 12.28 25.43 11.44
C LEU A 465 12.03 24.72 12.78
N GLY A 466 12.39 25.39 13.87
CA GLY A 466 12.17 24.89 15.23
C GLY A 466 13.07 23.72 15.60
N GLN A 467 12.81 23.14 16.78
CA GLN A 467 13.51 21.95 17.25
C GLN A 467 12.84 20.70 16.69
N VAL A 468 13.66 19.74 16.25
CA VAL A 468 13.18 18.39 15.90
C VAL A 468 13.56 17.40 16.99
N ALA A 469 12.74 16.37 17.17
CA ALA A 469 12.98 15.32 18.15
C ALA A 469 12.72 13.95 17.52
N VAL A 470 13.44 12.94 18.02
CA VAL A 470 13.12 11.54 17.73
C VAL A 470 11.83 11.17 18.47
N LYS A 471 10.85 10.68 17.72
CA LYS A 471 9.60 10.13 18.24
C LYS A 471 9.62 8.62 18.05
N ALA A 472 9.39 7.88 19.13
CA ALA A 472 9.15 6.44 19.03
C ALA A 472 7.73 6.21 18.48
N VAL A 473 7.61 5.48 17.36
CA VAL A 473 6.32 5.13 16.75
C VAL A 473 5.89 3.72 17.19
N SER A 474 6.86 2.82 17.25
CA SER A 474 6.76 1.49 17.85
C SER A 474 8.09 1.18 18.54
N ASP A 475 8.17 0.02 19.19
CA ASP A 475 9.39 -0.43 19.87
C ASP A 475 10.61 -0.48 18.94
N ASN A 476 10.40 -0.66 17.62
CA ASN A 476 11.49 -0.80 16.63
C ASN A 476 11.51 0.27 15.54
N LEU A 477 10.61 1.26 15.61
CA LEU A 477 10.49 2.33 14.63
C LEU A 477 10.66 3.70 15.28
N GLN A 478 11.70 4.39 14.86
CA GLN A 478 11.93 5.78 15.21
C GLN A 478 11.56 6.69 14.05
N MET A 479 11.01 7.85 14.38
CA MET A 479 10.58 8.86 13.44
C MET A 479 11.17 10.21 13.80
N ILE A 480 11.68 10.95 12.81
CA ILE A 480 11.95 12.37 12.93
C ILE A 480 11.04 13.08 11.93
N GLN A 481 10.22 14.01 12.43
CA GLN A 481 9.43 14.88 11.59
C GLN A 481 9.86 16.32 11.80
N GLY A 482 10.16 17.03 10.72
CA GLY A 482 10.65 18.40 10.79
C GLY A 482 10.15 19.23 9.62
N ARG A 483 10.31 20.55 9.76
CA ARG A 483 9.87 21.54 8.78
C ARG A 483 11.08 22.27 8.21
N ILE A 484 11.07 22.55 6.92
CA ILE A 484 12.12 23.28 6.21
C ILE A 484 11.46 24.46 5.53
N ARG A 485 11.99 25.67 5.71
CA ARG A 485 11.66 26.83 4.88
C ARG A 485 12.71 26.99 3.79
N PHE A 486 12.27 27.34 2.59
CA PHE A 486 13.13 27.67 1.46
C PHE A 486 12.39 28.62 0.53
N GLU A 487 13.09 29.14 -0.46
CA GLU A 487 12.58 30.20 -1.33
C GLU A 487 13.24 30.21 -2.70
N ASP A 488 12.62 30.90 -3.64
CA ASP A 488 13.24 31.33 -4.89
C ASP A 488 13.02 32.84 -5.06
N ASP A 489 13.30 33.38 -6.24
CA ASP A 489 13.16 34.82 -6.51
C ASP A 489 11.72 35.32 -6.37
N CYS A 490 10.74 34.42 -6.50
CA CYS A 490 9.34 34.80 -6.67
C CYS A 490 8.46 34.42 -5.46
N ALA A 491 8.81 33.39 -4.69
CA ALA A 491 8.00 32.98 -3.56
C ALA A 491 8.78 32.29 -2.43
N THR A 492 8.06 32.04 -1.35
CA THR A 492 8.49 31.29 -0.17
C THR A 492 7.73 29.98 -0.10
N TYR A 493 8.40 28.94 0.36
CA TYR A 493 7.89 27.57 0.42
C TYR A 493 8.20 26.97 1.78
N THR A 494 7.40 25.97 2.16
CA THR A 494 7.70 25.10 3.28
C THR A 494 7.67 23.65 2.83
N ALA A 495 8.59 22.85 3.34
CA ALA A 495 8.54 21.40 3.27
C ALA A 495 8.37 20.80 4.68
N VAL A 496 7.62 19.72 4.79
CA VAL A 496 7.59 18.87 5.98
C VAL A 496 8.13 17.51 5.58
N PHE A 497 9.22 17.09 6.22
CA PHE A 497 9.82 15.79 5.99
C PHE A 497 9.50 14.85 7.15
N THR A 498 9.36 13.57 6.84
CA THR A 498 9.22 12.49 7.82
C THR A 498 10.25 11.42 7.50
N LEU A 499 11.27 11.33 8.36
CA LEU A 499 12.31 10.32 8.30
C LEU A 499 11.93 9.15 9.19
N PHE A 500 12.17 7.94 8.71
CA PHE A 500 12.12 6.74 9.54
C PHE A 500 13.48 6.06 9.58
N SER A 501 13.77 5.42 10.70
CA SER A 501 14.88 4.48 10.86
C SER A 501 14.38 3.28 11.67
N LYS A 502 14.69 2.08 11.18
CA LYS A 502 14.66 0.85 11.97
C LYS A 502 16.03 0.70 12.64
N HIS A 503 16.08 0.11 13.82
CA HIS A 503 17.29 -0.07 14.65
C HIS A 503 18.61 -0.19 13.85
N HIS A 504 19.50 0.81 13.95
CA HIS A 504 20.80 0.94 13.24
C HIS A 504 20.78 1.17 11.71
N ASP A 505 19.61 1.25 11.07
CA ASP A 505 19.50 1.62 9.65
C ASP A 505 19.67 3.15 9.46
N PRO A 506 20.21 3.59 8.31
CA PRO A 506 20.30 5.00 7.99
C PRO A 506 18.92 5.65 7.96
N TRP A 507 18.84 6.90 8.43
CA TRP A 507 17.63 7.70 8.35
C TRP A 507 17.30 8.01 6.89
N GLN A 508 16.12 7.60 6.44
CA GLN A 508 15.64 7.88 5.09
C GLN A 508 14.31 8.61 5.14
N CYS A 509 14.09 9.49 4.16
CA CYS A 509 12.83 10.20 4.01
C CYS A 509 11.78 9.32 3.33
N TRP A 510 10.70 9.02 4.04
CA TRP A 510 9.59 8.21 3.55
C TRP A 510 8.38 9.03 3.16
N ALA A 511 8.18 10.18 3.80
CA ALA A 511 7.12 11.12 3.43
C ALA A 511 7.68 12.53 3.36
N LEU A 512 7.42 13.20 2.25
CA LEU A 512 7.73 14.62 2.07
C LEU A 512 6.47 15.36 1.63
N PHE A 513 6.23 16.51 2.21
CA PHE A 513 5.16 17.41 1.83
C PHE A 513 5.78 18.75 1.48
N THR A 514 5.45 19.31 0.32
CA THR A 514 5.95 20.62 -0.12
C THR A 514 4.78 21.53 -0.42
N VAL A 515 4.84 22.78 0.03
CA VAL A 515 3.75 23.73 -0.16
C VAL A 515 4.25 25.14 -0.44
N LEU A 516 3.59 25.81 -1.37
CA LEU A 516 3.72 27.25 -1.60
C LEU A 516 3.11 28.04 -0.44
N GLU A 517 3.94 28.83 0.23
CA GLU A 517 3.53 29.62 1.40
C GLU A 517 2.98 30.99 1.01
N GLY A 518 3.68 31.66 0.11
CA GLY A 518 3.32 33.00 -0.32
C GLY A 518 4.37 33.64 -1.23
N LEU A 519 3.93 34.64 -1.96
CA LEU A 519 4.66 35.34 -3.02
C LEU A 519 5.50 36.50 -2.47
N LYS A 520 6.68 36.72 -3.05
CA LYS A 520 7.57 37.85 -2.76
C LYS A 520 7.23 39.08 -3.63
N ASN A 521 7.62 40.28 -3.17
CA ASN A 521 7.60 41.54 -3.93
C ASN A 521 6.31 41.86 -4.72
N ARG A 522 5.17 41.92 -4.02
CA ARG A 522 3.90 42.32 -4.66
C ARG A 522 3.89 43.83 -4.95
N PRO A 523 3.58 44.28 -6.18
CA PRO A 523 3.15 45.66 -6.35
C PRO A 523 1.82 45.83 -5.62
N ARG A 524 1.81 46.58 -4.51
CA ARG A 524 0.56 47.13 -3.97
C ARG A 524 0.02 48.08 -5.02
N GLN A 525 -0.88 47.62 -5.89
CA GLN A 525 -1.70 48.57 -6.62
C GLN A 525 -2.58 49.29 -5.60
N ASN A 526 -2.35 50.59 -5.43
CA ASN A 526 -3.34 51.48 -4.84
C ASN A 526 -4.54 51.46 -5.78
N ILE A 527 -5.53 50.62 -5.50
CA ILE A 527 -6.78 50.61 -6.25
C ILE A 527 -7.51 51.90 -5.88
N GLN A 528 -7.37 52.94 -6.71
CA GLN A 528 -8.39 53.96 -6.82
C GLN A 528 -9.62 53.26 -7.42
N ILE A 529 -10.67 53.13 -6.61
CA ILE A 529 -11.96 52.61 -7.07
C ILE A 529 -12.54 53.70 -7.98
N GLU A 530 -12.36 53.57 -9.28
CA GLU A 530 -13.24 54.25 -10.23
C GLU A 530 -14.58 53.50 -10.22
N ASP A 531 -15.64 54.19 -9.80
CA ASP A 531 -17.02 53.69 -9.66
C ASP A 531 -17.69 53.24 -10.99
N SER A 532 -16.93 53.09 -12.08
CA SER A 532 -17.46 52.91 -13.44
C SER A 532 -17.18 51.57 -14.13
N ALA A 533 -16.49 50.60 -13.51
CA ALA A 533 -16.16 49.33 -14.17
C ALA A 533 -17.05 48.15 -13.72
N THR A 534 -17.99 47.74 -14.59
CA THR A 534 -18.96 46.62 -14.47
C THR A 534 -18.35 45.19 -14.36
N MET A 535 -17.05 45.06 -14.12
CA MET A 535 -16.29 43.81 -14.21
C MET A 535 -15.56 43.50 -12.91
N TYR A 536 -15.75 42.31 -12.34
CA TYR A 536 -15.01 41.80 -11.17
C TYR A 536 -13.86 40.89 -11.59
N ASP A 537 -12.78 40.83 -10.81
CA ASP A 537 -11.71 39.86 -11.06
C ASP A 537 -12.17 38.43 -10.77
N THR A 538 -12.95 38.27 -9.70
CA THR A 538 -13.54 36.98 -9.34
C THR A 538 -14.95 37.15 -8.75
N ILE A 539 -15.89 36.33 -9.20
CA ILE A 539 -17.18 36.13 -8.50
C ILE A 539 -17.17 34.79 -7.78
N VAL A 540 -17.58 34.80 -6.52
CA VAL A 540 -17.73 33.61 -5.69
C VAL A 540 -19.22 33.36 -5.42
N VAL A 541 -19.74 32.19 -5.80
CA VAL A 541 -21.13 31.81 -5.56
C VAL A 541 -21.23 30.95 -4.30
N GLY A 542 -21.85 31.51 -3.25
CA GLY A 542 -22.04 30.91 -1.93
C GLY A 542 -21.23 31.62 -0.84
N ALA A 543 -21.89 32.17 0.19
CA ALA A 543 -21.25 32.81 1.35
C ALA A 543 -21.15 31.88 2.57
N GLY A 544 -20.90 30.59 2.34
CA GLY A 544 -20.50 29.65 3.38
C GLY A 544 -19.01 29.79 3.76
N GLN A 545 -18.52 28.91 4.63
CA GLN A 545 -17.11 28.94 5.06
C GLN A 545 -16.11 28.81 3.89
N ALA A 546 -16.45 28.09 2.82
CA ALA A 546 -15.58 27.97 1.65
C ALA A 546 -15.50 29.28 0.84
N GLY A 547 -16.65 29.90 0.55
CA GLY A 547 -16.70 31.09 -0.27
C GLY A 547 -16.15 32.32 0.43
N LEU A 548 -16.50 32.53 1.71
CA LEU A 548 -16.00 33.66 2.50
C LEU A 548 -14.48 33.61 2.68
N THR A 549 -13.92 32.43 2.93
CA THR A 549 -12.46 32.30 3.10
C THR A 549 -11.72 32.49 1.78
N THR A 550 -12.24 31.96 0.67
CA THR A 550 -11.68 32.23 -0.67
C THR A 550 -11.73 33.72 -1.00
N ALA A 551 -12.87 34.38 -0.78
CA ALA A 551 -13.02 35.81 -1.04
C ALA A 551 -12.05 36.66 -0.19
N ALA A 552 -11.91 36.34 1.10
CA ALA A 552 -10.95 37.01 1.97
C ALA A 552 -9.50 36.84 1.50
N ARG A 553 -9.12 35.63 1.07
CA ARG A 553 -7.76 35.36 0.55
C ARG A 553 -7.50 36.11 -0.76
N LEU A 554 -8.45 36.08 -1.70
CA LEU A 554 -8.35 36.79 -2.98
C LEU A 554 -8.26 38.31 -2.79
N LYS A 555 -9.10 38.88 -1.91
CA LYS A 555 -9.03 40.31 -1.57
C LYS A 555 -7.68 40.69 -0.96
N GLN A 556 -7.10 39.83 -0.11
CA GLN A 556 -5.75 40.04 0.44
C GLN A 556 -4.63 39.93 -0.61
N LEU A 557 -4.91 39.34 -1.77
CA LEU A 557 -4.04 39.37 -2.94
C LEU A 557 -4.27 40.61 -3.83
N GLY A 558 -5.24 41.47 -3.50
CA GLY A 558 -5.55 42.69 -4.24
C GLY A 558 -6.64 42.53 -5.31
N LEU A 559 -7.28 41.35 -5.42
CA LEU A 559 -8.35 41.14 -6.41
C LEU A 559 -9.67 41.76 -5.97
N ARG A 560 -10.43 42.30 -6.92
CA ARG A 560 -11.82 42.76 -6.74
C ARG A 560 -12.76 41.57 -6.79
N VAL A 561 -13.36 41.25 -5.66
CA VAL A 561 -14.17 40.04 -5.47
C VAL A 561 -15.59 40.39 -5.02
N CYS A 562 -16.59 39.75 -5.62
CA CYS A 562 -17.98 39.77 -5.17
C CYS A 562 -18.42 38.36 -4.74
N VAL A 563 -19.12 38.25 -3.61
CA VAL A 563 -19.72 37.00 -3.15
C VAL A 563 -21.24 37.07 -3.31
N ILE A 564 -21.83 36.06 -3.94
CA ILE A 564 -23.28 35.95 -4.16
C ILE A 564 -23.87 34.93 -3.18
N GLU A 565 -24.88 35.32 -2.41
CA GLU A 565 -25.55 34.46 -1.42
C GLU A 565 -27.07 34.53 -1.56
N ARG A 566 -27.71 33.38 -1.78
CA ARG A 566 -29.16 33.29 -1.95
C ARG A 566 -29.94 33.56 -0.66
N ASN A 567 -29.37 33.21 0.49
CA ASN A 567 -30.05 33.40 1.76
C ASN A 567 -30.10 34.88 2.17
N GLY A 568 -31.08 35.23 3.00
CA GLY A 568 -31.25 36.59 3.52
C GLY A 568 -30.07 37.10 4.33
N ARG A 569 -29.36 36.21 5.04
CA ARG A 569 -28.16 36.55 5.80
C ARG A 569 -27.06 35.51 5.57
N VAL A 570 -25.83 35.99 5.56
CA VAL A 570 -24.64 35.13 5.64
C VAL A 570 -24.76 34.23 6.85
N GLY A 571 -24.40 32.94 6.73
CA GLY A 571 -24.53 31.96 7.81
C GLY A 571 -25.90 31.30 7.94
N ASP A 572 -26.93 31.68 7.17
CA ASP A 572 -28.28 31.10 7.32
C ASP A 572 -28.27 29.60 6.98
N ALA A 573 -27.38 29.15 6.09
CA ALA A 573 -27.11 27.74 5.81
C ALA A 573 -26.77 26.90 7.06
N TRP A 574 -26.26 27.54 8.12
CA TRP A 574 -26.07 26.95 9.44
C TRP A 574 -27.26 27.18 10.37
N ARG A 575 -27.84 28.40 10.41
CA ARG A 575 -28.98 28.73 11.32
C ARG A 575 -30.21 27.89 11.06
N VAL A 576 -30.43 27.50 9.81
CA VAL A 576 -31.59 26.71 9.43
C VAL A 576 -31.44 25.24 9.80
N ARG A 577 -30.27 24.74 10.18
CA ARG A 577 -30.13 23.35 10.66
C ARG A 577 -30.80 23.18 12.03
N TYR A 578 -31.00 21.94 12.45
CA TYR A 578 -31.68 21.65 13.72
C TYR A 578 -31.01 22.36 14.90
N LYS A 579 -31.83 22.94 15.81
CA LYS A 579 -31.36 23.81 16.91
C LYS A 579 -30.28 23.19 17.80
N SER A 580 -30.27 21.88 17.95
CA SER A 580 -29.32 21.13 18.79
C SER A 580 -27.97 20.86 18.12
N LEU A 581 -27.74 21.32 16.88
CA LEU A 581 -26.50 21.06 16.16
C LEU A 581 -25.31 21.75 16.85
N GLU A 582 -24.32 20.95 17.21
CA GLU A 582 -23.00 21.38 17.67
C GLU A 582 -21.93 20.92 16.68
N PHE A 583 -20.73 21.50 16.81
CA PHE A 583 -19.57 20.99 16.09
C PHE A 583 -19.21 19.56 16.50
N ASN A 584 -18.82 18.77 15.51
CA ASN A 584 -18.28 17.43 15.71
C ASN A 584 -16.76 17.46 15.99
N THR A 585 -16.09 18.57 15.66
CA THR A 585 -14.65 18.79 15.82
C THR A 585 -14.38 19.97 16.76
N PRO A 586 -13.21 20.03 17.41
CA PRO A 586 -12.86 21.17 18.25
C PRO A 586 -12.90 22.50 17.48
N LYS A 587 -13.28 23.59 18.16
CA LYS A 587 -13.34 24.94 17.59
C LYS A 587 -12.00 25.36 16.99
N ASP A 588 -10.90 24.99 17.63
CA ASP A 588 -9.55 25.34 17.20
C ASP A 588 -9.20 24.64 15.88
N PHE A 589 -9.64 23.39 15.67
CA PHE A 589 -9.51 22.72 14.36
C PHE A 589 -10.31 23.44 13.27
N SER A 590 -11.37 24.16 13.64
CA SER A 590 -12.37 24.72 12.74
C SER A 590 -12.27 26.24 12.56
N HIS A 591 -11.21 26.90 13.02
CA HIS A 591 -11.03 28.34 12.84
C HIS A 591 -11.09 28.80 11.37
N LEU A 592 -11.54 30.04 11.18
CA LEU A 592 -11.42 30.74 9.90
C LEU A 592 -10.08 31.50 9.82
N PRO A 593 -9.51 31.69 8.62
CA PRO A 593 -8.36 32.57 8.44
C PRO A 593 -8.73 34.02 8.78
N TYR A 594 -7.79 34.78 9.34
CA TYR A 594 -7.88 36.21 9.69
C TYR A 594 -8.86 36.59 10.81
N PHE A 595 -9.90 35.80 11.07
CA PHE A 595 -10.87 36.06 12.14
C PHE A 595 -11.24 34.73 12.84
N PRO A 596 -10.39 34.23 13.75
CA PRO A 596 -10.60 32.97 14.45
C PRO A 596 -11.81 33.06 15.39
N PHE A 597 -12.31 31.90 15.83
CA PHE A 597 -13.38 31.86 16.82
C PHE A 597 -12.89 32.37 18.19
N PRO A 598 -13.75 33.02 18.98
CA PRO A 598 -13.40 33.49 20.32
C PRO A 598 -12.85 32.38 21.23
N GLU A 599 -11.92 32.76 22.12
CA GLU A 599 -11.28 31.82 23.06
C GLU A 599 -12.26 31.26 24.10
N ASN A 600 -13.21 32.09 24.56
CA ASN A 600 -14.18 31.77 25.60
C ASN A 600 -15.35 30.87 25.14
N TRP A 601 -15.40 30.50 23.86
CA TRP A 601 -16.42 29.56 23.36
C TRP A 601 -16.17 28.13 23.85
N SER A 602 -17.25 27.34 23.96
CA SER A 602 -17.12 25.91 24.20
C SER A 602 -16.28 25.24 23.12
N MET A 603 -15.56 24.17 23.47
CA MET A 603 -14.73 23.42 22.53
C MET A 603 -15.52 22.93 21.31
N PHE A 604 -16.80 22.59 21.49
CA PHE A 604 -17.74 22.21 20.44
C PHE A 604 -18.88 23.24 20.40
N PRO A 605 -18.71 24.36 19.68
CA PRO A 605 -19.70 25.43 19.67
C PRO A 605 -20.98 25.02 18.95
N ALA A 606 -22.10 25.60 19.38
CA ALA A 606 -23.38 25.44 18.70
C ALA A 606 -23.35 26.08 17.31
N ALA A 607 -24.03 25.47 16.33
CA ALA A 607 -24.07 25.93 14.95
C ALA A 607 -24.59 27.38 14.79
N ARG A 608 -25.44 27.85 15.71
CA ARG A 608 -25.93 29.24 15.71
C ARG A 608 -24.82 30.26 16.01
N LEU A 609 -23.97 29.98 17.02
CA LEU A 609 -22.82 30.84 17.31
C LEU A 609 -21.90 30.94 16.09
N VAL A 610 -21.67 29.81 15.44
CA VAL A 610 -20.86 29.73 14.22
C VAL A 610 -21.48 30.52 13.07
N ALA A 611 -22.80 30.45 12.91
CA ALA A 611 -23.52 31.23 11.91
C ALA A 611 -23.37 32.74 12.14
N ASP A 612 -23.50 33.18 13.39
CA ASP A 612 -23.36 34.60 13.75
C ASP A 612 -21.91 35.09 13.53
N HIS A 613 -20.91 34.23 13.79
CA HIS A 613 -19.51 34.53 13.47
C HIS A 613 -19.24 34.61 11.97
N LEU A 614 -19.86 33.73 11.16
CA LEU A 614 -19.79 33.83 9.70
C LEU A 614 -20.43 35.11 9.17
N GLU A 615 -21.49 35.61 9.82
CA GLU A 615 -22.13 36.88 9.46
C GLU A 615 -21.27 38.11 9.77
N GLN A 616 -20.51 38.07 10.87
CA GLN A 616 -19.55 39.11 11.22
C GLN A 616 -18.30 39.10 10.34
N TYR A 617 -17.88 37.92 9.87
CA TYR A 617 -16.67 37.73 9.06
C TYR A 617 -16.52 38.70 7.87
N PRO A 618 -17.50 38.82 6.94
CA PRO A 618 -17.40 39.77 5.83
C PRO A 618 -17.44 41.24 6.29
N GLN A 619 -18.05 41.57 7.43
CA GLN A 619 -18.07 42.93 7.96
C GLN A 619 -16.68 43.33 8.46
N VAL A 620 -16.04 42.46 9.25
CA VAL A 620 -14.69 42.68 9.81
C VAL A 620 -13.64 42.78 8.71
N LEU A 621 -13.76 41.97 7.65
CA LEU A 621 -12.82 41.94 6.52
C LEU A 621 -13.25 42.82 5.33
N GLN A 622 -14.38 43.53 5.46
CA GLN A 622 -14.98 44.40 4.45
C GLN A 622 -15.19 43.70 3.09
N LEU A 623 -15.68 42.47 3.08
CA LEU A 623 -15.94 41.73 1.85
C LEU A 623 -17.24 42.22 1.18
N ASP A 624 -17.26 42.32 -0.15
CA ASP A 624 -18.49 42.58 -0.92
C ASP A 624 -19.31 41.28 -0.99
N VAL A 625 -20.42 41.23 -0.24
CA VAL A 625 -21.33 40.10 -0.20
C VAL A 625 -22.75 40.57 -0.52
N ARG A 626 -23.31 40.07 -1.61
CA ARG A 626 -24.70 40.31 -2.02
C ARG A 626 -25.58 39.16 -1.54
N THR A 627 -26.29 39.40 -0.45
CA THR A 627 -27.27 38.46 0.11
C THR A 627 -28.61 38.55 -0.63
N SER A 628 -29.54 37.65 -0.33
CA SER A 628 -30.85 37.58 -0.99
C SER A 628 -30.78 37.55 -2.52
N THR A 629 -29.67 37.03 -3.08
CA THR A 629 -29.35 37.07 -4.50
C THR A 629 -28.89 35.69 -4.96
N GLU A 630 -29.59 35.11 -5.92
CA GLU A 630 -29.31 33.79 -6.48
C GLU A 630 -28.67 33.91 -7.86
N ALA A 631 -27.62 33.14 -8.13
CA ALA A 631 -27.08 32.98 -9.48
C ALA A 631 -27.95 31.95 -10.23
N ILE A 632 -28.62 32.38 -11.29
CA ILE A 632 -29.57 31.55 -12.05
C ILE A 632 -28.98 31.01 -13.34
N HIS A 633 -28.09 31.76 -14.00
CA HIS A 633 -27.35 31.32 -15.18
C HIS A 633 -25.92 31.86 -15.18
N ALA A 634 -24.97 31.06 -15.65
CA ALA A 634 -23.59 31.45 -15.86
C ALA A 634 -23.07 30.89 -17.19
N ASN A 635 -22.66 31.80 -18.07
CA ASN A 635 -22.13 31.48 -19.39
C ASN A 635 -20.71 32.03 -19.53
N TYR A 636 -19.85 31.25 -20.17
CA TYR A 636 -18.48 31.65 -20.47
C TYR A 636 -18.35 32.05 -21.93
N ASP A 637 -17.71 33.18 -22.18
CA ASP A 637 -17.29 33.61 -23.52
C ASP A 637 -15.80 33.31 -23.70
N ASP A 638 -15.50 32.32 -24.55
CA ASP A 638 -14.13 31.91 -24.88
C ASP A 638 -13.33 33.02 -25.58
N ALA A 639 -13.99 33.86 -26.38
CA ALA A 639 -13.32 34.92 -27.14
C ALA A 639 -12.90 36.08 -26.22
N GLY A 640 -13.79 36.50 -25.33
CA GLY A 640 -13.55 37.55 -24.34
C GLY A 640 -12.91 37.07 -23.04
N LYS A 641 -12.66 35.77 -22.87
CA LYS A 641 -12.22 35.12 -21.62
C LYS A 641 -12.96 35.64 -20.37
N THR A 642 -14.28 35.74 -20.48
CA THR A 642 -15.14 36.42 -19.49
C THR A 642 -16.38 35.60 -19.20
N TRP A 643 -16.73 35.49 -17.91
CA TRP A 643 -18.00 34.98 -17.44
C TRP A 643 -19.06 36.07 -17.42
N THR A 644 -20.28 35.70 -17.83
CA THR A 644 -21.50 36.48 -17.64
C THR A 644 -22.42 35.72 -16.70
N ILE A 645 -22.73 36.31 -15.54
CA ILE A 645 -23.54 35.71 -14.48
C ILE A 645 -24.86 36.46 -14.35
N GLU A 646 -25.96 35.78 -14.62
CA GLU A 646 -27.30 36.29 -14.38
C GLU A 646 -27.72 36.01 -12.94
N LEU A 647 -28.18 37.06 -12.27
CA LEU A 647 -28.57 37.06 -10.87
C LEU A 647 -30.06 37.37 -10.75
N GLN A 648 -30.71 36.75 -9.77
CA GLN A 648 -32.07 37.05 -9.36
C GLN A 648 -32.11 37.36 -7.87
N CYS A 649 -32.59 38.55 -7.51
CA CYS A 649 -32.84 38.93 -6.13
C CYS A 649 -34.15 38.31 -5.62
N MET A 650 -34.32 38.21 -4.30
CA MET A 650 -35.56 37.68 -3.70
C MET A 650 -36.82 38.48 -4.03
N ASP A 651 -36.69 39.75 -4.42
CA ASP A 651 -37.81 40.58 -4.91
C ASP A 651 -38.17 40.29 -6.39
N GLY A 652 -37.48 39.35 -7.02
CA GLY A 652 -37.65 38.96 -8.42
C GLY A 652 -36.87 39.81 -9.41
N SER A 653 -36.21 40.89 -8.98
CA SER A 653 -35.38 41.71 -9.86
C SER A 653 -34.19 40.92 -10.40
N LYS A 654 -33.81 41.20 -11.65
CA LYS A 654 -32.70 40.55 -12.32
C LYS A 654 -31.57 41.53 -12.58
N SER A 655 -30.34 41.07 -12.45
CA SER A 655 -29.14 41.83 -12.80
C SER A 655 -28.09 40.90 -13.39
N THR A 656 -27.09 41.47 -14.05
CA THR A 656 -26.00 40.72 -14.67
C THR A 656 -24.67 41.26 -14.19
N LEU A 657 -23.75 40.37 -13.84
CA LEU A 657 -22.36 40.70 -13.51
C LEU A 657 -21.40 39.98 -14.45
N HIS A 658 -20.24 40.60 -14.68
CA HIS A 658 -19.16 40.02 -15.46
C HIS A 658 -17.93 39.75 -14.61
N THR A 659 -17.20 38.67 -14.90
CA THR A 659 -15.96 38.36 -14.20
C THR A 659 -14.97 37.52 -15.00
N SER A 660 -13.68 37.64 -14.69
CA SER A 660 -12.65 36.77 -15.28
C SER A 660 -12.71 35.37 -14.71
N HIS A 661 -12.91 35.22 -13.40
CA HIS A 661 -12.92 33.92 -12.72
C HIS A 661 -14.22 33.67 -11.95
N LEU A 662 -14.71 32.44 -12.03
CA LEU A 662 -15.87 31.99 -11.27
C LEU A 662 -15.47 30.92 -10.25
N VAL A 663 -15.83 31.12 -8.99
CA VAL A 663 -15.66 30.13 -7.92
C VAL A 663 -17.03 29.66 -7.45
N VAL A 664 -17.33 28.37 -7.58
CA VAL A 664 -18.54 27.75 -7.04
C VAL A 664 -18.24 27.20 -5.64
N ALA A 665 -18.88 27.78 -4.63
CA ALA A 665 -18.64 27.50 -3.20
C ALA A 665 -19.94 27.23 -2.42
N THR A 666 -20.88 26.49 -3.03
CA THR A 666 -22.26 26.30 -2.55
C THR A 666 -22.42 25.22 -1.46
N GLY A 667 -21.33 24.80 -0.81
CA GLY A 667 -21.38 23.93 0.38
C GLY A 667 -21.61 22.45 0.07
N VAL A 668 -22.58 21.81 0.73
CA VAL A 668 -22.83 20.35 0.62
C VAL A 668 -23.11 19.94 -0.82
N ASP A 669 -23.69 20.84 -1.61
CA ASP A 669 -24.02 20.66 -3.03
C ASP A 669 -22.78 20.34 -3.89
N ILE A 670 -21.57 20.73 -3.45
CA ILE A 670 -20.32 20.46 -4.18
C ILE A 670 -19.88 18.99 -4.09
N LEU A 671 -20.20 18.30 -2.99
CA LEU A 671 -19.61 17.00 -2.65
C LEU A 671 -20.64 15.90 -2.36
N GLY A 672 -21.80 16.26 -1.84
CA GLY A 672 -22.91 15.35 -1.56
C GLY A 672 -23.99 15.38 -2.64
N GLY A 673 -24.01 16.44 -3.44
CA GLY A 673 -25.10 16.75 -4.35
C GLY A 673 -26.22 17.57 -3.72
N HIS A 674 -27.02 18.24 -4.55
CA HIS A 674 -28.03 19.21 -4.10
C HIS A 674 -29.41 18.58 -3.79
N LYS A 675 -29.64 17.33 -4.19
CA LYS A 675 -30.92 16.65 -4.04
C LYS A 675 -30.90 15.69 -2.85
N PRO A 676 -31.72 15.93 -1.80
CA PRO A 676 -31.88 15.00 -0.68
C PRO A 676 -32.28 13.60 -1.15
N LYS A 677 -31.65 12.57 -0.59
CA LYS A 677 -31.90 11.18 -0.96
C LYS A 677 -33.03 10.60 -0.13
N ILE A 678 -34.24 10.59 -0.65
CA ILE A 678 -35.37 9.86 -0.05
C ILE A 678 -35.40 8.44 -0.65
N PRO A 679 -35.24 7.37 0.14
CA PRO A 679 -35.31 6.01 -0.39
C PRO A 679 -36.73 5.68 -0.90
N GLN A 680 -36.81 4.92 -1.98
CA GLN A 680 -38.08 4.37 -2.44
C GLN A 680 -38.49 3.23 -1.50
N ILE A 681 -39.52 3.47 -0.69
CA ILE A 681 -40.10 2.48 0.22
C ILE A 681 -41.55 2.25 -0.22
N PRO A 682 -41.97 1.01 -0.51
CA PRO A 682 -43.34 0.71 -0.91
C PRO A 682 -44.36 1.28 0.08
N GLY A 683 -45.36 2.03 -0.40
CA GLY A 683 -46.41 2.60 0.44
C GLY A 683 -46.03 3.87 1.20
N LEU A 684 -44.85 4.46 0.97
CA LEU A 684 -44.44 5.72 1.59
C LEU A 684 -45.45 6.84 1.31
N GLU A 685 -46.01 6.88 0.10
CA GLU A 685 -47.07 7.80 -0.33
C GLU A 685 -48.39 7.66 0.47
N ASN A 686 -48.59 6.50 1.12
CA ASN A 686 -49.79 6.24 1.92
C ASN A 686 -49.64 6.71 3.37
N PHE A 687 -48.43 7.01 3.84
CA PHE A 687 -48.18 7.48 5.20
C PHE A 687 -48.83 8.85 5.43
N ARG A 688 -49.67 8.97 6.47
CA ARG A 688 -50.45 10.19 6.76
C ARG A 688 -49.76 11.13 7.76
N GLY A 689 -48.64 10.70 8.34
CA GLY A 689 -47.82 11.53 9.24
C GLY A 689 -46.87 12.45 8.48
N GLN A 690 -45.99 13.12 9.22
CA GLN A 690 -45.00 14.02 8.64
C GLN A 690 -43.80 13.24 8.09
N VAL A 691 -43.37 13.54 6.87
CA VAL A 691 -42.17 12.96 6.25
C VAL A 691 -41.21 14.08 5.91
N LEU A 692 -39.95 13.97 6.35
CA LEU A 692 -38.93 15.00 6.19
C LEU A 692 -37.58 14.38 5.85
N HIS A 693 -36.76 15.09 5.11
CA HIS A 693 -35.31 14.88 5.14
C HIS A 693 -34.67 15.62 6.33
N SER A 694 -33.49 15.17 6.79
CA SER A 694 -32.76 15.80 7.90
C SER A 694 -32.46 17.28 7.68
N THR A 695 -32.36 17.73 6.43
CA THR A 695 -32.16 19.14 6.03
C THR A 695 -33.35 20.04 6.32
N GLU A 696 -34.55 19.46 6.48
CA GLU A 696 -35.80 20.16 6.77
C GLU A 696 -36.09 20.21 8.27
N VAL A 697 -35.35 19.47 9.09
CA VAL A 697 -35.50 19.45 10.54
C VAL A 697 -34.91 20.72 11.14
N ARG A 698 -35.78 21.62 11.61
CA ARG A 698 -35.41 22.89 12.26
C ARG A 698 -35.42 22.79 13.79
N ASP A 699 -36.48 22.24 14.34
CA ASP A 699 -36.72 22.16 15.77
C ASP A 699 -37.52 20.89 16.06
N VAL A 700 -37.03 20.07 16.99
CA VAL A 700 -37.64 18.80 17.36
C VAL A 700 -38.70 18.97 18.47
N SER A 701 -38.79 20.13 19.12
CA SER A 701 -39.77 20.40 20.19
C SER A 701 -41.23 20.32 19.72
N GLN A 702 -41.48 20.50 18.41
CA GLN A 702 -42.80 20.27 17.82
C GLN A 702 -43.25 18.80 17.84
N TRP A 703 -42.35 17.87 18.20
CA TRP A 703 -42.62 16.42 18.25
C TRP A 703 -42.62 15.85 19.68
N ILE A 704 -42.78 16.70 20.70
CA ILE A 704 -43.02 16.27 22.08
C ILE A 704 -44.23 15.35 22.13
N GLY A 705 -44.10 14.20 22.79
CA GLY A 705 -45.15 13.19 22.89
C GLY A 705 -45.46 12.42 21.59
N LYS A 706 -44.71 12.65 20.50
CA LYS A 706 -44.89 11.94 19.23
C LYS A 706 -44.00 10.70 19.13
N ARG A 707 -44.41 9.73 18.29
CA ARG A 707 -43.58 8.58 17.89
C ARG A 707 -42.84 8.93 16.61
N VAL A 708 -41.51 8.96 16.67
CA VAL A 708 -40.65 9.43 15.57
C VAL A 708 -39.69 8.33 15.13
N VAL A 709 -39.63 8.09 13.82
CA VAL A 709 -38.72 7.13 13.21
C VAL A 709 -37.67 7.86 12.39
N VAL A 710 -36.39 7.60 12.67
CA VAL A 710 -35.26 8.23 11.98
C VAL A 710 -34.52 7.18 11.15
N PHE A 711 -34.54 7.33 9.83
CA PHE A 711 -33.82 6.47 8.89
C PHE A 711 -32.39 6.96 8.69
N GLY A 712 -31.42 6.10 8.94
CA GLY A 712 -29.99 6.42 8.87
C GLY A 712 -29.30 6.23 10.21
N ALA A 713 -27.97 6.23 10.17
CA ALA A 713 -27.12 6.06 11.36
C ALA A 713 -25.84 6.90 11.29
N GLY A 714 -25.76 7.91 10.42
CA GLY A 714 -24.63 8.87 10.45
C GLY A 714 -24.80 9.91 11.56
N CYS A 715 -23.93 10.94 11.58
CA CYS A 715 -24.02 12.03 12.57
C CYS A 715 -25.42 12.66 12.64
N SER A 716 -26.01 13.07 11.52
CA SER A 716 -27.33 13.72 11.54
C SER A 716 -28.44 12.83 12.13
N ALA A 717 -28.39 11.52 11.93
CA ALA A 717 -29.38 10.61 12.51
C ALA A 717 -29.24 10.55 14.03
N HIS A 718 -28.01 10.40 14.53
CA HIS A 718 -27.72 10.38 15.96
C HIS A 718 -28.06 11.70 16.63
N ASP A 719 -27.68 12.84 16.04
CA ASP A 719 -27.94 14.17 16.59
C ASP A 719 -29.44 14.44 16.72
N ILE A 720 -30.22 14.06 15.70
CA ILE A 720 -31.69 14.19 15.72
C ILE A 720 -32.32 13.23 16.74
N CYS A 721 -31.88 11.97 16.81
CA CYS A 721 -32.40 11.01 17.80
C CYS A 721 -32.10 11.45 19.24
N LEU A 722 -30.89 11.95 19.49
CA LEU A 722 -30.48 12.48 20.79
C LEU A 722 -31.34 13.69 21.18
N ALA A 723 -31.57 14.62 20.25
CA ALA A 723 -32.41 15.78 20.48
C ALA A 723 -33.87 15.39 20.76
N LEU A 724 -34.43 14.47 19.97
CA LEU A 724 -35.78 13.92 20.15
C LEU A 724 -35.96 13.28 21.53
N SER A 725 -35.01 12.43 21.95
CA SER A 725 -35.06 11.75 23.24
C SER A 725 -34.97 12.75 24.39
N ARG A 726 -34.08 13.74 24.33
CA ARG A 726 -33.92 14.77 25.37
C ARG A 726 -35.13 15.71 25.47
N GLN A 727 -35.83 15.97 24.37
CA GLN A 727 -36.95 16.89 24.33
C GLN A 727 -38.29 16.23 24.69
N GLY A 728 -38.35 14.89 24.82
CA GLY A 728 -39.54 14.18 25.28
C GLY A 728 -40.48 13.71 24.17
N ALA A 729 -39.94 13.27 23.03
CA ALA A 729 -40.72 12.42 22.12
C ALA A 729 -41.19 11.14 22.85
N ALA A 730 -42.40 10.66 22.54
CA ALA A 730 -42.97 9.48 23.20
C ALA A 730 -42.23 8.19 22.83
N ASP A 731 -41.72 8.09 21.61
CA ASP A 731 -40.88 6.99 21.14
C ASP A 731 -39.92 7.49 20.07
N VAL A 732 -38.68 7.02 20.12
CA VAL A 732 -37.66 7.30 19.11
C VAL A 732 -37.11 5.97 18.61
N THR A 733 -37.28 5.69 17.33
CA THR A 733 -36.71 4.49 16.69
C THR A 733 -35.74 4.88 15.58
N MET A 734 -34.49 4.42 15.68
CA MET A 734 -33.50 4.50 14.61
C MET A 734 -33.60 3.28 13.67
N VAL A 735 -33.62 3.53 12.36
CA VAL A 735 -33.59 2.49 11.32
C VAL A 735 -32.23 2.50 10.63
N GLN A 736 -31.40 1.50 10.94
CA GLN A 736 -30.04 1.38 10.42
C GLN A 736 -29.98 0.48 9.18
N ARG A 737 -29.42 1.00 8.09
CA ARG A 737 -29.23 0.26 6.84
C ARG A 737 -27.90 -0.49 6.77
N SER A 738 -26.81 0.21 7.04
CA SER A 738 -25.45 -0.29 6.85
C SER A 738 -24.61 -0.04 8.11
N PRO A 739 -23.52 -0.80 8.31
CA PRO A 739 -22.60 -0.57 9.42
C PRO A 739 -22.10 0.87 9.49
N THR A 740 -22.04 1.43 10.70
CA THR A 740 -21.57 2.80 10.98
C THR A 740 -20.43 2.77 11.98
N ALA A 741 -19.28 3.36 11.63
CA ALA A 741 -18.15 3.47 12.55
C ALA A 741 -18.48 4.48 13.66
N VAL A 742 -18.23 4.14 14.92
CA VAL A 742 -18.50 5.02 16.07
C VAL A 742 -17.21 5.21 16.86
N ILE A 743 -16.87 6.45 17.19
CA ILE A 743 -15.81 6.76 18.16
C ILE A 743 -16.32 7.75 19.21
N SER A 744 -15.76 7.74 20.41
CA SER A 744 -16.03 8.78 21.40
C SER A 744 -15.32 10.10 21.07
N ARG A 745 -15.84 11.23 21.59
CA ARG A 745 -15.13 12.53 21.56
C ARG A 745 -13.76 12.44 22.25
N GLU A 746 -13.62 11.62 23.30
CA GLU A 746 -12.34 11.41 23.98
C GLU A 746 -11.30 10.79 23.03
N VAL A 747 -11.67 9.70 22.34
CA VAL A 747 -10.80 9.06 21.35
C VAL A 747 -10.49 10.00 20.20
N LEU A 748 -11.47 10.76 19.69
CA LEU A 748 -11.26 11.76 18.64
C LEU A 748 -10.21 12.81 19.05
N LEU A 749 -10.28 13.35 20.27
CA LEU A 749 -9.31 14.35 20.75
C LEU A 749 -7.90 13.77 20.83
N ARG A 750 -7.77 12.49 21.19
CA ARG A 750 -6.50 11.76 21.19
C ARG A 750 -5.98 11.39 19.79
N LEU A 751 -6.74 11.66 18.72
CA LEU A 751 -6.23 11.64 17.33
C LEU A 751 -5.54 12.95 16.94
N PHE A 752 -5.74 14.03 17.69
CA PHE A 752 -5.12 15.34 17.48
C PHE A 752 -4.16 15.80 18.61
N PRO A 753 -3.51 14.90 19.38
CA PRO A 753 -2.82 15.30 20.60
C PRO A 753 -1.72 16.29 20.24
N ASP A 754 -1.68 17.40 20.98
CA ASP A 754 -0.72 18.49 20.84
C ASP A 754 -0.70 19.18 19.46
N MET A 755 -1.68 18.95 18.58
CA MET A 755 -1.79 19.69 17.30
C MET A 755 -2.78 20.86 17.39
N TYR A 756 -4.01 20.59 17.84
CA TYR A 756 -5.09 21.58 17.87
C TYR A 756 -5.63 21.84 19.28
N THR A 757 -5.30 20.97 20.24
CA THR A 757 -5.74 21.01 21.63
C THR A 757 -4.55 20.82 22.56
N GLY A 758 -4.58 21.42 23.75
CA GLY A 758 -3.49 21.36 24.73
C GLY A 758 -2.67 22.65 24.82
N GLU A 759 -1.90 22.81 25.89
CA GLU A 759 -1.11 24.02 26.18
C GLU A 759 0.11 24.18 25.27
N ASN A 760 0.69 23.06 24.81
CA ASN A 760 1.91 23.04 23.99
C ASN A 760 1.63 22.91 22.48
N LYS A 761 0.39 23.16 22.04
CA LYS A 761 0.04 23.05 20.62
C LYS A 761 0.82 24.08 19.77
N PRO A 762 1.26 23.72 18.55
CA PRO A 762 1.89 24.68 17.65
C PRO A 762 0.86 25.71 17.17
N SER A 763 1.32 26.75 16.47
CA SER A 763 0.38 27.67 15.82
C SER A 763 -0.49 26.90 14.82
N ILE A 764 -1.73 27.37 14.62
CA ILE A 764 -2.71 26.64 13.80
C ILE A 764 -2.24 26.37 12.38
N HIS A 765 -1.47 27.29 11.80
CA HIS A 765 -0.88 27.13 10.49
C HIS A 765 0.12 25.97 10.44
N VAL A 766 0.95 25.83 11.48
CA VAL A 766 1.89 24.71 11.62
C VAL A 766 1.14 23.41 11.88
N ALA A 767 0.09 23.44 12.70
CA ALA A 767 -0.78 22.29 12.93
C ALA A 767 -1.42 21.78 11.62
N ASP A 768 -1.88 22.70 10.76
CA ASP A 768 -2.48 22.36 9.47
C ASP A 768 -1.47 21.69 8.53
N GLU A 769 -0.26 22.24 8.44
CA GLU A 769 0.82 21.63 7.64
C GLU A 769 1.19 20.24 8.15
N LEU A 770 1.44 20.09 9.46
CA LEU A 770 1.79 18.79 10.04
C LEU A 770 0.67 17.76 9.84
N TYR A 771 -0.60 18.19 9.92
CA TYR A 771 -1.74 17.32 9.69
C TYR A 771 -1.83 16.84 8.24
N LEU A 772 -1.46 17.68 7.26
CA LEU A 772 -1.47 17.37 5.82
C LEU A 772 -0.17 16.76 5.31
N ALA A 773 0.90 16.82 6.12
CA ALA A 773 2.24 16.40 5.75
C ALA A 773 2.38 14.90 5.47
N LEU A 774 1.43 14.08 5.94
CA LEU A 774 1.42 12.65 5.72
C LEU A 774 0.55 12.33 4.49
N PRO A 775 1.13 11.86 3.37
CA PRO A 775 0.37 11.41 2.21
C PRO A 775 -0.66 10.34 2.58
N THR A 776 -1.76 10.25 1.84
CA THR A 776 -2.90 9.36 2.16
C THR A 776 -2.49 7.91 2.46
N PRO A 777 -1.62 7.23 1.69
CA PRO A 777 -1.20 5.87 1.99
C PRO A 777 -0.48 5.75 3.34
N VAL A 778 0.45 6.66 3.63
CA VAL A 778 1.22 6.69 4.88
C VAL A 778 0.32 7.05 6.07
N SER A 779 -0.56 8.05 5.87
CA SER A 779 -1.55 8.50 6.85
C SER A 779 -2.51 7.38 7.23
N LYS A 780 -3.02 6.61 6.25
CA LYS A 780 -3.89 5.44 6.49
C LYS A 780 -3.22 4.41 7.38
N LEU A 781 -1.93 4.15 7.15
CA LEU A 781 -1.16 3.17 7.90
C LEU A 781 -0.89 3.62 9.34
N LEU A 782 -0.32 4.82 9.51
CA LEU A 782 0.02 5.35 10.84
C LEU A 782 -1.24 5.61 11.68
N ARG A 783 -2.27 6.23 11.09
CA ARG A 783 -3.52 6.51 11.80
C ARG A 783 -4.32 5.24 12.03
N GLY A 784 -4.28 4.25 11.14
CA GLY A 784 -4.88 2.94 11.34
C GLY A 784 -4.31 2.23 12.57
N ALA A 785 -2.98 2.18 12.68
CA ALA A 785 -2.31 1.58 13.85
C ALA A 785 -2.57 2.35 15.15
N MET A 786 -2.58 3.68 15.10
CA MET A 786 -2.99 4.50 16.24
C MET A 786 -4.45 4.22 16.61
N MET A 787 -5.32 4.04 15.62
CA MET A 787 -6.73 3.78 15.84
C MET A 787 -7.01 2.40 16.43
N GLU A 788 -6.23 1.38 16.09
CA GLU A 788 -6.31 0.07 16.75
C GLU A 788 -5.98 0.17 18.24
N LYS A 789 -4.94 0.94 18.61
CA LYS A 789 -4.59 1.18 20.01
C LYS A 789 -5.68 1.95 20.75
N LEU A 790 -6.20 3.01 20.13
CA LEU A 790 -7.23 3.86 20.75
C LEU A 790 -8.61 3.19 20.79
N ALA A 791 -8.88 2.22 19.91
CA ALA A 791 -10.14 1.46 19.92
C ALA A 791 -10.36 0.70 21.24
N LEU A 792 -9.28 0.39 21.99
CA LEU A 792 -9.38 -0.20 23.32
C LEU A 792 -10.11 0.71 24.32
N LEU A 793 -10.02 2.03 24.16
CA LEU A 793 -10.73 3.00 25.01
C LEU A 793 -12.24 2.98 24.75
N ASP A 794 -12.65 2.70 23.52
CA ASP A 794 -14.05 2.61 23.11
C ASP A 794 -14.59 1.16 23.18
N ALA A 795 -13.84 0.20 23.71
CA ALA A 795 -14.22 -1.22 23.70
C ALA A 795 -15.55 -1.49 24.43
N ASP A 796 -15.77 -0.86 25.58
CA ASP A 796 -17.02 -0.96 26.34
C ASP A 796 -18.20 -0.32 25.58
N LEU A 797 -17.98 0.85 24.98
CA LEU A 797 -18.95 1.53 24.12
C LEU A 797 -19.38 0.63 22.95
N HIS A 798 -18.41 0.04 22.25
CA HIS A 798 -18.68 -0.84 21.11
C HIS A 798 -19.37 -2.15 21.52
N CYS A 799 -18.99 -2.71 22.67
CA CYS A 799 -19.64 -3.90 23.22
C CYS A 799 -21.13 -3.64 23.49
N LYS A 800 -21.43 -2.54 24.19
CA LYS A 800 -22.80 -2.11 24.49
C LYS A 800 -23.64 -1.86 23.23
N LEU A 801 -23.05 -1.19 22.24
CA LEU A 801 -23.70 -0.98 20.94
C LEU A 801 -24.02 -2.30 20.22
N ARG A 802 -23.05 -3.23 20.12
CA ARG A 802 -23.28 -4.54 19.50
C ARG A 802 -24.37 -5.34 20.22
N ASN A 803 -24.36 -5.33 21.56
CA ASN A 803 -25.37 -6.01 22.37
C ASN A 803 -26.79 -5.45 22.16
N SER A 804 -26.92 -4.15 21.83
CA SER A 804 -28.20 -3.55 21.44
C SER A 804 -28.64 -3.84 19.99
N GLY A 805 -27.82 -4.55 19.22
CA GLY A 805 -28.06 -4.87 17.81
C GLY A 805 -27.56 -3.82 16.82
N PHE A 806 -26.81 -2.81 17.28
CA PHE A 806 -26.23 -1.78 16.40
C PHE A 806 -25.11 -2.37 15.54
N LYS A 807 -25.21 -2.19 14.23
CA LYS A 807 -24.22 -2.69 13.26
C LYS A 807 -23.01 -1.75 13.23
N LEU A 808 -21.91 -2.19 13.84
CA LEU A 808 -20.58 -1.61 13.68
C LEU A 808 -19.85 -2.29 12.50
N PRO A 809 -18.90 -1.62 11.82
CA PRO A 809 -18.02 -2.27 10.86
C PRO A 809 -17.19 -3.39 11.51
N GLU A 810 -16.80 -4.38 10.71
CA GLU A 810 -15.91 -5.48 11.17
C GLU A 810 -14.47 -4.98 11.37
N GLU A 811 -14.00 -4.13 10.45
CA GLU A 811 -12.69 -3.48 10.53
C GLU A 811 -12.81 -2.02 10.98
N ASN A 812 -11.78 -1.48 11.64
CA ASN A 812 -11.75 -0.07 12.00
C ASN A 812 -11.37 0.79 10.78
N ASP A 813 -12.38 1.24 10.05
CA ASP A 813 -12.27 2.11 8.88
C ASP A 813 -12.67 3.56 9.16
N PHE A 814 -12.70 4.00 10.43
CA PHE A 814 -13.23 5.31 10.83
C PHE A 814 -12.54 6.47 10.10
N ILE A 815 -11.20 6.47 10.04
CA ILE A 815 -10.42 7.53 9.38
C ILE A 815 -10.75 7.61 7.90
N GLU A 816 -10.87 6.47 7.22
CA GLU A 816 -11.24 6.42 5.80
C GLU A 816 -12.66 6.94 5.57
N ARG A 817 -13.58 6.61 6.47
CA ARG A 817 -14.95 7.15 6.42
C ARG A 817 -15.01 8.66 6.65
N LEU A 818 -14.15 9.19 7.52
CA LEU A 818 -14.04 10.60 7.80
C LEU A 818 -13.42 11.38 6.63
N THR A 819 -12.28 10.92 6.10
CA THR A 819 -11.47 11.69 5.15
C THR A 819 -11.87 11.46 3.69
N VAL A 820 -12.26 10.24 3.32
CA VAL A 820 -12.56 9.84 1.93
C VAL A 820 -14.07 9.74 1.71
N ARG A 821 -14.75 8.85 2.44
CA ARG A 821 -16.19 8.58 2.22
C ARG A 821 -17.09 9.75 2.62
N ARG A 822 -16.66 10.54 3.60
CA ARG A 822 -17.38 11.69 4.18
C ARG A 822 -18.80 11.33 4.65
N GLY A 823 -18.93 10.14 5.24
CA GLY A 823 -20.19 9.61 5.74
C GLY A 823 -20.09 8.17 6.25
N GLY A 824 -21.14 7.69 6.94
CA GLY A 824 -21.16 6.35 7.52
C GLY A 824 -20.32 6.19 8.80
N TYR A 825 -20.04 7.30 9.47
CA TYR A 825 -19.41 7.36 10.79
C TYR A 825 -20.24 8.25 11.74
N TYR A 826 -19.96 8.15 13.04
CA TYR A 826 -20.49 8.99 14.09
C TYR A 826 -19.43 9.26 15.16
N ILE A 827 -19.38 10.49 15.66
CA ILE A 827 -18.57 10.89 16.81
C ILE A 827 -19.54 11.04 17.98
N ASP A 828 -19.44 10.16 18.96
CA ASP A 828 -20.44 10.03 20.02
C ASP A 828 -20.52 11.27 20.91
N GLN A 829 -21.75 11.80 21.01
CA GLN A 829 -22.13 12.91 21.89
C GLN A 829 -23.11 12.47 22.99
N GLY A 830 -23.20 11.17 23.24
CA GLY A 830 -24.10 10.54 24.20
C GLY A 830 -25.32 9.84 23.60
N CYS A 831 -25.49 9.87 22.26
CA CYS A 831 -26.57 9.12 21.62
C CYS A 831 -26.37 7.61 21.73
N SER A 832 -25.12 7.15 21.70
CA SER A 832 -24.78 5.72 21.75
C SER A 832 -25.22 5.06 23.06
N ALA A 833 -25.15 5.80 24.18
CA ALA A 833 -25.63 5.33 25.48
C ALA A 833 -27.15 5.09 25.51
N LEU A 834 -27.91 5.99 24.86
CA LEU A 834 -29.37 5.89 24.75
C LEU A 834 -29.83 4.77 23.81
N ILE A 835 -29.04 4.47 22.77
CA ILE A 835 -29.26 3.29 21.94
C ILE A 835 -28.97 2.02 22.76
N SER A 836 -27.83 2.01 23.44
CA SER A 836 -27.35 0.83 24.18
C SER A 836 -28.28 0.40 25.33
N ASN A 837 -28.94 1.35 25.99
CA ASN A 837 -29.87 1.08 27.08
C ASN A 837 -31.34 0.93 26.62
N GLY A 838 -31.61 1.00 25.30
CA GLY A 838 -32.93 0.82 24.71
C GLY A 838 -33.87 2.04 24.79
N THR A 839 -33.40 3.20 25.26
CA THR A 839 -34.19 4.45 25.27
C THR A 839 -34.49 4.89 23.82
N ILE A 840 -33.50 4.76 22.94
CA ILE A 840 -33.67 4.86 21.49
C ILE A 840 -33.74 3.43 20.96
N LYS A 841 -34.88 3.06 20.37
CA LYS A 841 -35.09 1.74 19.79
C LYS A 841 -34.31 1.62 18.47
N LEU A 842 -33.91 0.40 18.14
CA LEU A 842 -33.20 0.10 16.91
C LEU A 842 -33.96 -0.91 16.04
N ARG A 843 -33.97 -0.67 14.73
CA ARG A 843 -34.46 -1.59 13.70
C ARG A 843 -33.51 -1.62 12.50
N SER A 844 -33.47 -2.73 11.79
CA SER A 844 -32.70 -2.80 10.53
C SER A 844 -33.55 -2.41 9.33
N TYR A 845 -32.97 -1.63 8.42
CA TYR A 845 -33.61 -1.25 7.16
C TYR A 845 -33.96 -2.47 6.29
N GLN A 846 -33.15 -3.53 6.34
CA GLN A 846 -33.38 -4.77 5.57
C GLN A 846 -34.71 -5.44 5.93
N ASN A 847 -35.26 -5.12 7.10
CA ASN A 847 -36.52 -5.67 7.56
C ASN A 847 -37.69 -4.76 7.20
N VAL A 848 -37.50 -3.59 6.57
CA VAL A 848 -38.61 -2.71 6.20
C VAL A 848 -39.27 -3.27 4.94
N GLU A 849 -40.54 -3.67 5.06
CA GLU A 849 -41.31 -4.25 3.96
C GLU A 849 -42.13 -3.17 3.22
N SER A 850 -42.95 -2.43 3.96
CA SER A 850 -43.78 -1.36 3.42
C SER A 850 -44.16 -0.33 4.47
N MET A 851 -44.63 0.84 4.03
CA MET A 851 -45.26 1.85 4.86
C MET A 851 -46.78 1.81 4.72
N VAL A 852 -47.45 2.08 5.83
CA VAL A 852 -48.91 2.16 5.94
C VAL A 852 -49.32 3.51 6.51
N SER A 853 -50.61 3.81 6.54
CA SER A 853 -51.13 5.14 6.90
C SER A 853 -50.63 5.70 8.24
N ASN A 854 -50.32 4.85 9.22
CA ASN A 854 -49.89 5.27 10.56
C ASN A 854 -48.63 4.54 11.06
N GLY A 855 -47.78 4.02 10.16
CA GLY A 855 -46.58 3.31 10.59
C GLY A 855 -45.82 2.57 9.50
N ILE A 856 -44.93 1.69 9.94
CA ILE A 856 -44.04 0.89 9.12
C ILE A 856 -44.30 -0.60 9.41
N ILE A 857 -44.41 -1.40 8.36
CA ILE A 857 -44.52 -2.85 8.43
C ILE A 857 -43.15 -3.45 8.16
N PHE A 858 -42.73 -4.36 9.04
CA PHE A 858 -41.48 -5.09 8.90
C PHE A 858 -41.73 -6.51 8.36
N THR A 859 -40.70 -7.12 7.78
CA THR A 859 -40.73 -8.46 7.17
C THR A 859 -41.06 -9.59 8.16
N ASP A 860 -40.96 -9.34 9.46
CA ASP A 860 -41.39 -10.24 10.53
C ASP A 860 -42.87 -10.09 10.90
N GLY A 861 -43.62 -9.27 10.15
CA GLY A 861 -45.02 -8.94 10.38
C GLY A 861 -45.26 -7.89 11.46
N GLN A 862 -44.22 -7.39 12.14
CA GLN A 862 -44.39 -6.37 13.18
C GLN A 862 -44.75 -5.01 12.56
N LYS A 863 -45.68 -4.30 13.23
CA LYS A 863 -46.04 -2.93 12.90
C LYS A 863 -45.44 -1.96 13.92
N LEU A 864 -44.64 -1.01 13.44
CA LEU A 864 -44.17 0.13 14.22
C LEU A 864 -45.03 1.36 13.94
N SER A 865 -45.74 1.85 14.95
CA SER A 865 -46.53 3.08 14.81
C SER A 865 -45.62 4.31 14.76
N ALA A 866 -45.86 5.20 13.80
CA ALA A 866 -45.07 6.41 13.60
C ALA A 866 -45.98 7.59 13.22
N GLU A 867 -45.68 8.77 13.75
CA GLU A 867 -46.33 10.03 13.38
C GLU A 867 -45.40 10.95 12.58
N VAL A 868 -44.09 10.73 12.70
CA VAL A 868 -43.06 11.48 11.99
C VAL A 868 -41.99 10.51 11.50
N ILE A 869 -41.59 10.66 10.24
CA ILE A 869 -40.47 9.95 9.61
C ILE A 869 -39.44 10.99 9.19
N VAL A 870 -38.19 10.81 9.65
CA VAL A 870 -37.05 11.63 9.27
C VAL A 870 -36.05 10.78 8.50
N PHE A 871 -35.76 11.15 7.27
CA PHE A 871 -34.72 10.55 6.45
C PHE A 871 -33.39 11.31 6.64
N ALA A 872 -32.45 10.70 7.35
CA ALA A 872 -31.07 11.15 7.49
C ALA A 872 -30.14 10.30 6.59
N THR A 873 -30.49 10.25 5.30
CA THR A 873 -29.99 9.29 4.31
C THR A 873 -29.00 9.89 3.30
N GLY A 874 -28.62 11.15 3.48
CA GLY A 874 -27.66 11.85 2.64
C GLY A 874 -28.29 12.40 1.36
N PHE A 875 -27.49 12.57 0.32
CA PHE A 875 -27.88 13.22 -0.93
C PHE A 875 -27.60 12.32 -2.14
N GLU A 876 -28.19 12.63 -3.29
CA GLU A 876 -27.99 11.88 -4.54
C GLU A 876 -26.60 12.17 -5.15
N PRO A 877 -25.77 11.14 -5.41
CA PRO A 877 -24.38 11.32 -5.83
C PRO A 877 -24.17 11.84 -7.25
N ASP A 878 -25.19 11.80 -8.12
CA ASP A 878 -25.07 12.14 -9.56
C ASP A 878 -25.42 13.59 -9.88
N SER A 879 -25.65 14.43 -8.88
CA SER A 879 -26.04 15.81 -9.11
C SER A 879 -24.81 16.68 -9.42
N LYS A 880 -24.86 17.47 -10.50
CA LYS A 880 -23.77 18.36 -10.91
C LYS A 880 -23.67 19.60 -9.99
N PRO A 881 -22.48 20.00 -9.53
CA PRO A 881 -22.30 21.17 -8.67
C PRO A 881 -22.54 22.46 -9.46
N GLY A 882 -23.24 23.44 -8.90
CA GLY A 882 -23.55 24.68 -9.63
C GLY A 882 -24.55 24.46 -10.79
N PRO A 883 -25.83 24.16 -10.48
CA PRO A 883 -26.85 23.90 -11.49
C PRO A 883 -27.15 25.09 -12.43
N PHE A 884 -26.67 26.29 -12.08
CA PHE A 884 -26.74 27.50 -12.90
C PHE A 884 -25.68 27.54 -14.02
N LEU A 885 -24.66 26.68 -13.98
CA LEU A 885 -23.67 26.55 -15.05
C LEU A 885 -24.30 25.86 -16.27
N ALA A 886 -23.98 26.36 -17.47
CA ALA A 886 -24.42 25.73 -18.71
C ALA A 886 -23.92 24.28 -18.86
N GLU A 887 -24.71 23.44 -19.53
CA GLU A 887 -24.38 22.02 -19.75
C GLU A 887 -23.06 21.82 -20.53
N SER A 888 -22.71 22.75 -21.42
CA SER A 888 -21.42 22.76 -22.13
C SER A 888 -20.24 22.91 -21.17
N VAL A 889 -20.37 23.74 -20.13
CA VAL A 889 -19.33 23.95 -19.10
C VAL A 889 -19.14 22.68 -18.28
N HIS A 890 -20.22 22.03 -17.85
CA HIS A 890 -20.15 20.77 -17.11
C HIS A 890 -19.41 19.65 -17.86
N LYS A 891 -19.52 19.62 -19.19
CA LYS A 891 -18.81 18.65 -20.02
C LYS A 891 -17.29 18.88 -20.07
N MET A 892 -16.84 20.11 -19.79
CA MET A 892 -15.41 20.46 -19.73
C MET A 892 -14.81 20.24 -18.33
N THR A 893 -15.65 20.12 -17.30
CA THR A 893 -15.19 19.88 -15.93
C THR A 893 -14.94 18.41 -15.65
N SER A 894 -13.90 18.13 -14.88
CA SER A 894 -13.69 16.84 -14.22
C SER A 894 -14.84 16.50 -13.27
N LYS A 895 -14.96 15.24 -12.87
CA LYS A 895 -15.93 14.82 -11.85
C LYS A 895 -15.54 15.38 -10.49
N ILE A 896 -16.03 16.56 -10.14
CA ILE A 896 -15.61 17.33 -8.96
C ILE A 896 -15.69 16.51 -7.66
N GLY A 897 -14.62 16.56 -6.86
CA GLY A 897 -14.55 15.90 -5.56
C GLY A 897 -14.31 14.39 -5.59
N SER A 898 -14.17 13.78 -6.77
CA SER A 898 -13.68 12.40 -6.90
C SER A 898 -12.19 12.33 -6.60
N ILE A 899 -11.66 11.12 -6.42
CA ILE A 899 -10.23 10.89 -6.16
C ILE A 899 -9.57 10.42 -7.46
N ASP A 900 -8.50 11.09 -7.88
CA ASP A 900 -7.70 10.72 -9.05
C ASP A 900 -6.72 9.55 -8.76
N GLU A 901 -5.97 9.11 -9.77
CA GLU A 901 -4.99 8.01 -9.66
C GLU A 901 -3.85 8.31 -8.68
N GLU A 902 -3.60 9.59 -8.37
CA GLU A 902 -2.63 10.02 -7.37
C GLU A 902 -3.27 10.16 -5.98
N GLY A 903 -4.57 9.96 -5.82
CA GLY A 903 -5.23 10.07 -4.52
C GLY A 903 -5.61 11.50 -4.13
N GLU A 904 -5.60 12.45 -5.06
CA GLU A 904 -6.02 13.84 -4.84
C GLU A 904 -7.45 14.10 -5.31
N ALA A 905 -8.12 15.08 -4.70
CA ALA A 905 -9.47 15.46 -5.08
C ALA A 905 -9.47 16.15 -6.46
N THR A 906 -10.31 15.70 -7.39
CA THR A 906 -10.45 16.28 -8.73
C THR A 906 -11.25 17.57 -8.70
N GLY A 907 -10.73 18.64 -9.32
CA GLY A 907 -11.39 19.93 -9.51
C GLY A 907 -11.79 20.73 -8.26
N LEU A 908 -11.61 20.17 -7.06
CA LEU A 908 -11.88 20.82 -5.78
C LEU A 908 -10.59 21.44 -5.25
N TRP A 909 -10.57 22.77 -5.08
CA TRP A 909 -9.37 23.57 -4.75
C TRP A 909 -8.22 23.50 -5.77
N ARG A 910 -8.47 22.86 -6.92
CA ARG A 910 -7.55 22.59 -8.04
C ARG A 910 -8.20 23.00 -9.36
N PRO A 911 -7.46 23.04 -10.48
CA PRO A 911 -8.04 23.28 -11.79
C PRO A 911 -9.20 22.33 -12.07
N SER A 912 -10.35 22.88 -12.46
CA SER A 912 -11.59 22.10 -12.66
C SER A 912 -11.59 21.28 -13.96
N GLY A 913 -10.66 21.56 -14.88
CA GLY A 913 -10.72 21.20 -16.30
C GLY A 913 -10.98 22.42 -17.19
N HIS A 914 -11.61 23.46 -16.63
CA HIS A 914 -11.81 24.76 -17.26
C HIS A 914 -10.90 25.82 -16.59
N GLU A 915 -10.15 26.58 -17.39
CA GLU A 915 -9.06 27.48 -16.95
C GLU A 915 -9.52 28.52 -15.91
N GLN A 916 -10.75 29.02 -16.04
CA GLN A 916 -11.27 30.11 -15.22
C GLN A 916 -12.49 29.73 -14.35
N LEU A 917 -12.70 28.43 -14.12
CA LEU A 917 -13.76 27.91 -13.24
C LEU A 917 -13.15 27.08 -12.11
N TRP A 918 -13.58 27.34 -10.89
CA TRP A 918 -13.04 26.72 -9.69
C TRP A 918 -14.14 26.25 -8.76
N PHE A 919 -13.86 25.18 -8.00
CA PHE A 919 -14.77 24.68 -6.99
C PHE A 919 -14.10 24.70 -5.62
N ALA A 920 -14.83 25.19 -4.62
CA ALA A 920 -14.37 25.30 -3.24
C ALA A 920 -15.39 24.68 -2.29
N GLY A 921 -14.94 23.84 -1.36
CA GLY A 921 -15.86 23.15 -0.45
C GLY A 921 -15.15 22.28 0.57
N GLY A 922 -15.91 21.81 1.56
CA GLY A 922 -15.40 20.98 2.65
C GLY A 922 -15.71 21.54 4.04
N ASP A 923 -15.02 20.99 5.03
CA ASP A 923 -15.06 21.45 6.41
C ASP A 923 -14.26 22.75 6.60
N PHE A 924 -14.32 23.33 7.80
CA PHE A 924 -13.61 24.58 8.10
C PHE A 924 -12.09 24.45 7.97
N PHE A 925 -11.53 23.31 8.36
CA PHE A 925 -10.09 23.02 8.25
C PHE A 925 -9.63 23.09 6.79
N THR A 926 -10.27 22.33 5.90
CA THR A 926 -9.96 22.31 4.48
C THR A 926 -10.17 23.69 3.85
N CYS A 927 -11.25 24.40 4.19
CA CYS A 927 -11.48 25.76 3.72
C CYS A 927 -10.38 26.73 4.16
N ARG A 928 -9.95 26.68 5.43
CA ARG A 928 -8.89 27.54 5.97
C ARG A 928 -7.56 27.33 5.24
N PHE A 929 -7.19 26.07 5.01
CA PHE A 929 -5.92 25.72 4.39
C PHE A 929 -5.92 25.96 2.87
N TYR A 930 -6.88 25.36 2.15
CA TYR A 930 -6.88 25.34 0.69
C TYR A 930 -7.34 26.64 0.04
N SER A 931 -8.13 27.48 0.73
CA SER A 931 -8.51 28.81 0.20
C SER A 931 -7.29 29.68 -0.13
N ARG A 932 -6.19 29.54 0.62
CA ARG A 932 -4.92 30.22 0.32
C ARG A 932 -4.35 29.75 -1.01
N LEU A 933 -4.25 28.44 -1.20
CA LEU A 933 -3.67 27.83 -2.40
C LEU A 933 -4.53 28.10 -3.64
N LEU A 934 -5.86 28.07 -3.49
CA LEU A 934 -6.77 28.45 -4.57
C LEU A 934 -6.60 29.93 -4.95
N ALA A 935 -6.54 30.83 -3.98
CA ALA A 935 -6.33 32.24 -4.27
C ALA A 935 -5.00 32.51 -5.00
N LEU A 936 -3.93 31.79 -4.64
CA LEU A 936 -2.63 31.87 -5.31
C LEU A 936 -2.70 31.35 -6.75
N GLN A 937 -3.41 30.25 -7.00
CA GLN A 937 -3.67 29.74 -8.36
C GLN A 937 -4.43 30.76 -9.22
N ILE A 938 -5.50 31.35 -8.69
CA ILE A 938 -6.28 32.37 -9.40
C ILE A 938 -5.42 33.60 -9.73
N ALA A 939 -4.65 34.10 -8.75
CA ALA A 939 -3.74 35.23 -8.97
C ALA A 939 -2.66 34.93 -10.02
N GLY A 940 -2.21 33.67 -10.09
CA GLY A 940 -1.32 33.16 -11.13
C GLY A 940 -1.89 33.27 -12.53
N VAL A 941 -3.08 32.69 -12.74
CA VAL A 941 -3.75 32.73 -14.04
C VAL A 941 -4.07 34.16 -14.47
N GLN A 942 -4.41 35.05 -13.54
CA GLN A 942 -4.73 36.44 -13.85
C GLN A 942 -3.48 37.30 -14.16
N GLY A 943 -2.29 36.72 -14.28
CA GLY A 943 -1.06 37.42 -14.65
C GLY A 943 -0.54 38.41 -13.61
N HIS A 944 -1.02 38.32 -12.36
CA HIS A 944 -0.51 39.13 -11.24
C HIS A 944 0.82 38.59 -10.68
N LEU A 945 1.32 37.48 -11.24
CA LEU A 945 2.59 36.85 -10.88
C LEU A 945 3.64 37.11 -11.96
N SER A 946 4.91 37.21 -11.54
CA SER A 946 6.05 37.11 -12.46
C SER A 946 5.96 35.80 -13.25
N SER A 947 6.14 35.89 -14.57
CA SER A 947 6.08 34.76 -15.50
C SER A 947 7.02 33.63 -15.05
N GLY A 948 6.46 32.53 -14.53
CA GLY A 948 7.24 31.35 -14.12
C GLY A 948 6.75 30.61 -12.87
N LEU A 949 5.77 31.13 -12.13
CA LEU A 949 5.40 30.53 -10.83
C LEU A 949 4.28 29.45 -10.89
N LEU A 950 3.31 29.58 -11.81
CA LEU A 950 2.09 28.78 -11.87
C LEU A 950 1.55 28.68 -13.30
#